data_AF-A0A9D8X141-F1
#
_entry.id   AF-A0A9D8X141-F1
#
_cell.length_a   1.000
_cell.length_b   1.000
_cell.length_c   1.000
_cell.angle_alpha   90.00
_cell.angle_beta   90.00
_cell.angle_gamma   90.00
#
_symmetry.space_group_name_H-M   'P 1'
#
loop_
_entity.id
_entity.type
_entity.pdbx_description
1 polymer ?
#
loop_
_entity_poly.entity_id
_entity_poly.type
_entity_poly.pdbx_seq_one_letter_code
_entity_poly.pdbx_strand_id
1 'polypeptide(L)'
;MKQAKKIFTRMCLNNWGGITHQILEFNEYVNLFSGMSGSGKSTVMDAIQVILYGSTSSSFLNKAADDAKNKRSVLSYLRGEQKDGTANRAGVDFCSNIVLEIEDTGTHAASCVGLAFEVRKNDTEIKKLLYFSHSGHMPESGYLSGNDCPYTNQEIRTLVDERDASDENRGRGNINRVYLTKEAYTGALYDSILGYIDGSRFTVMQKSAIALKMTDGTGQFIKDYMFPKNDGDIIGKISEQLGSYRDIQEKIKDMRHRIELLTEVQEAGKRRLAVRTDIVHSQAMIRCADVLELRDKIAADEDDMQKAAQALEYLEENKLKLDAEMEDINQELIQVSADLKASDLGVKENQLEELAKMQTMYAADSEQWRKVTAGLKKWEEDDVITDYVSNPMLNKIADFCAGRLDADLCESLRKSIQAARAGIDDVLEEYNEQRRELEKEVKELRRLVDDMQNDRKPYSSMLKEARSALERRLSDSYGRTIKVSIFADLFNVEDAEWKNAVEGRMGRLKLSLVTEPRYAHDAAKLFREMKKFEEVELINTAAIEKSGAATEENSLYEAVRTDIPYVDACLKRYLGRIQKCHTIEELEKVRDGVTPDCYSYSNFIFRHLRKNDYEKYACIGTKVSKTKLAEYRENLEKQETEYAELRRQIDRLKAAAGFEDLDNDTEYFVRLSKAGKELDKITGSITELRQDIERLRKGEYKELQERRERLEERRQDKKTQQEQNARLINEQTRIKSQREGELNRLRTDLAEKTTGYTPDAQLEAEVTQQLRVRSGQALRNRLTAKIGELEQKEQEENEVLQASRNRFNREYPSVGFHGAEKDNTVYDKLLSDYRNDYEPKYESEFEKQCNLIYKSLRENVIATIHGDINAAKRHTHEINRLLRKTNFADSTYQIKIEPARDERGQFYEMLTAPELDSKNVGVNATEGQLSLGEDEFYQKYEQKIKLLTDKFMPIREEDGRIREQRMKAMEEYADYRNYLSFSMYEQVTDENGNVIRENYVDEMAGRDSGGEGQNPKYVALLAGFAMLYMSQSNRDSKIKLVLLDEAFSKMDQERSAVCLKYARKMDLQLIVCVPDERLQSLIQNVDCVYGFRRFKNRISMMHIDKGDYLKMLEGEDEEE
;
A
#
# COMPACT_ATOMS: atom_id res chain seq x y z
N MET A 1 -11.05 -54.07 43.39
CA MET A 1 -10.97 -52.71 43.97
C MET A 1 -11.59 -51.74 42.97
N LYS A 2 -12.61 -50.98 43.37
CA LYS A 2 -13.16 -49.90 42.53
C LYS A 2 -12.06 -48.86 42.31
N GLN A 3 -11.95 -48.33 41.10
CA GLN A 3 -11.01 -47.24 40.83
C GLN A 3 -11.53 -45.97 41.49
N ALA A 4 -10.67 -45.21 42.16
CA ALA A 4 -11.03 -43.91 42.69
C ALA A 4 -11.46 -42.96 41.56
N LYS A 5 -12.51 -42.18 41.79
CA LYS A 5 -13.06 -41.22 40.83
C LYS A 5 -13.60 -40.00 41.57
N LYS A 6 -13.71 -38.89 40.85
CA LYS A 6 -14.38 -37.68 41.35
C LYS A 6 -15.87 -37.74 40.99
N ILE A 7 -16.75 -37.39 41.91
CA ILE A 7 -18.21 -37.38 41.71
C ILE A 7 -18.82 -36.09 42.20
N PHE A 8 -19.93 -35.69 41.59
CA PHE A 8 -20.79 -34.67 42.16
C PHE A 8 -21.59 -35.28 43.31
N THR A 9 -21.58 -34.61 44.45
CA THR A 9 -22.31 -35.04 45.64
C THR A 9 -23.46 -34.12 45.93
N ARG A 10 -23.27 -32.80 45.77
CA ARG A 10 -24.31 -31.80 46.04
C ARG A 10 -24.30 -30.63 45.06
N MET A 11 -25.44 -29.96 44.93
CA MET A 11 -25.57 -28.72 44.18
C MET A 11 -26.45 -27.72 44.91
N CYS A 12 -25.97 -26.50 45.07
CA CYS A 12 -26.74 -25.39 45.63
C CYS A 12 -27.19 -24.44 44.52
N LEU A 13 -28.47 -24.09 44.57
CA LEU A 13 -29.13 -23.15 43.67
C LEU A 13 -29.80 -22.04 44.46
N ASN A 14 -29.13 -20.89 44.53
CA ASN A 14 -29.65 -19.69 45.16
C ASN A 14 -30.08 -18.69 44.09
N ASN A 15 -31.36 -18.32 44.11
CA ASN A 15 -31.96 -17.36 43.20
C ASN A 15 -31.82 -17.69 41.69
N TRP A 16 -31.97 -18.95 41.31
CA TRP A 16 -31.82 -19.42 39.93
C TRP A 16 -33.15 -19.91 39.33
N GLY A 17 -33.65 -19.27 38.28
CA GLY A 17 -34.72 -19.78 37.42
C GLY A 17 -35.97 -20.27 38.17
N GLY A 18 -36.72 -19.38 38.82
CA GLY A 18 -37.90 -19.76 39.61
C GLY A 18 -37.60 -20.50 40.92
N ILE A 19 -36.34 -20.83 41.21
CA ILE A 19 -35.86 -21.43 42.47
C ILE A 19 -35.34 -20.31 43.37
N THR A 20 -35.73 -20.31 44.64
CA THR A 20 -35.26 -19.33 45.64
C THR A 20 -34.01 -19.85 46.34
N HIS A 21 -34.10 -21.03 46.96
CA HIS A 21 -32.99 -21.75 47.56
C HIS A 21 -33.31 -23.23 47.46
N GLN A 22 -32.36 -24.03 46.97
CA GLN A 22 -32.43 -25.48 46.99
C GLN A 22 -31.03 -26.08 47.03
N ILE A 23 -30.85 -27.12 47.84
CA ILE A 23 -29.71 -28.02 47.75
C ILE A 23 -30.21 -29.37 47.20
N LEU A 24 -29.53 -29.86 46.16
CA LEU A 24 -29.74 -31.16 45.55
C LEU A 24 -28.59 -32.07 45.96
N GLU A 25 -28.87 -33.34 46.16
CA GLU A 25 -27.89 -34.38 46.46
C GLU A 25 -27.80 -35.33 45.27
N PHE A 26 -26.62 -35.88 45.02
CA PHE A 26 -26.37 -36.77 43.90
C PHE A 26 -25.75 -38.07 44.37
N ASN A 27 -26.18 -39.16 43.73
CA ASN A 27 -25.58 -40.47 43.85
C ASN A 27 -24.37 -40.62 42.90
N GLU A 28 -23.44 -41.51 43.29
CA GLU A 28 -22.25 -41.90 42.54
C GLU A 28 -22.55 -42.43 41.11
N TYR A 29 -23.73 -43.03 40.90
CA TYR A 29 -24.13 -43.64 39.63
C TYR A 29 -25.25 -42.88 38.93
N VAL A 30 -26.51 -43.27 39.04
CA VAL A 30 -27.59 -42.76 38.17
C VAL A 30 -28.56 -41.86 38.93
N ASN A 31 -28.62 -40.60 38.50
CA ASN A 31 -29.49 -39.55 39.03
C ASN A 31 -30.57 -39.19 38.01
N LEU A 32 -31.84 -39.23 38.41
CA LEU A 32 -32.99 -39.05 37.52
C LEU A 32 -33.80 -37.82 37.91
N PHE A 33 -34.03 -36.93 36.95
CA PHE A 33 -34.89 -35.75 37.08
C PHE A 33 -36.19 -35.98 36.28
N SER A 34 -37.32 -36.09 36.98
CA SER A 34 -38.64 -36.33 36.39
C SER A 34 -39.55 -35.10 36.50
N GLY A 35 -40.41 -34.88 35.52
CA GLY A 35 -41.44 -33.84 35.57
C GLY A 35 -42.16 -33.66 34.24
N MET A 36 -43.26 -32.93 34.22
CA MET A 36 -43.90 -32.48 32.98
C MET A 36 -43.00 -31.52 32.16
N SER A 37 -43.28 -31.35 30.87
CA SER A 37 -42.56 -30.35 30.07
C SER A 37 -42.74 -28.94 30.67
N GLY A 38 -41.66 -28.16 30.78
CA GLY A 38 -41.67 -26.84 31.41
C GLY A 38 -41.68 -26.83 32.95
N SER A 39 -41.55 -27.98 33.61
CA SER A 39 -41.54 -28.11 35.08
C SER A 39 -40.27 -27.56 35.76
N GLY A 40 -39.16 -27.42 35.03
CA GLY A 40 -37.90 -26.90 35.59
C GLY A 40 -36.68 -27.81 35.46
N LYS A 41 -36.82 -29.03 34.94
CA LYS A 41 -35.69 -29.98 34.77
C LYS A 41 -34.50 -29.37 34.02
N SER A 42 -34.73 -28.86 32.81
CA SER A 42 -33.67 -28.23 32.01
C SER A 42 -33.09 -26.97 32.67
N THR A 43 -33.81 -26.31 33.58
CA THR A 43 -33.30 -25.14 34.34
C THR A 43 -32.15 -25.52 35.27
N VAL A 44 -32.26 -26.67 35.95
CA VAL A 44 -31.18 -27.21 36.81
C VAL A 44 -30.03 -27.72 35.95
N MET A 45 -30.34 -28.39 34.84
CA MET A 45 -29.33 -28.89 33.91
C MET A 45 -28.52 -27.75 33.26
N ASP A 46 -29.18 -26.66 32.87
CA ASP A 46 -28.53 -25.44 32.37
C ASP A 46 -27.62 -24.80 33.44
N ALA A 47 -27.98 -24.86 34.73
CA ALA A 47 -27.11 -24.38 35.81
C ALA A 47 -25.81 -25.19 35.93
N ILE A 48 -25.90 -26.52 35.82
CA ILE A 48 -24.71 -27.40 35.81
C ILE A 48 -23.82 -27.03 34.61
N GLN A 49 -24.42 -26.81 33.43
CA GLN A 49 -23.67 -26.41 32.23
C GLN A 49 -22.99 -25.05 32.38
N VAL A 50 -23.64 -24.06 33.01
CA VAL A 50 -23.05 -22.74 33.26
C VAL A 50 -21.80 -22.86 34.15
N ILE A 51 -21.84 -23.73 35.17
CA ILE A 51 -20.69 -24.01 36.03
C ILE A 51 -19.60 -24.76 35.26
N LEU A 52 -19.95 -25.78 34.49
CA LEU A 52 -18.98 -26.60 33.77
C LEU A 52 -18.29 -25.86 32.61
N TYR A 53 -18.99 -25.00 31.90
CA TYR A 53 -18.45 -24.26 30.75
C TYR A 53 -17.90 -22.88 31.13
N GLY A 54 -18.19 -22.40 32.34
CA GLY A 54 -17.79 -21.07 32.82
C GLY A 54 -18.26 -19.94 31.91
N SER A 55 -19.39 -20.10 31.21
CA SER A 55 -19.83 -19.16 30.18
C SER A 55 -21.24 -18.65 30.46
N THR A 56 -21.51 -17.40 30.08
CA THR A 56 -22.84 -16.76 30.15
C THR A 56 -23.52 -16.66 28.79
N SER A 57 -22.89 -17.19 27.73
CA SER A 57 -23.42 -17.18 26.36
C SER A 57 -24.72 -17.96 26.24
N SER A 58 -25.68 -17.46 25.47
CA SER A 58 -26.92 -18.17 25.17
C SER A 58 -26.75 -19.33 24.17
N SER A 59 -25.56 -19.49 23.56
CA SER A 59 -25.34 -20.45 22.47
C SER A 59 -25.35 -21.92 22.91
N PHE A 60 -25.05 -22.20 24.18
CA PHE A 60 -24.98 -23.55 24.72
C PHE A 60 -26.19 -23.94 25.58
N LEU A 61 -27.03 -22.98 25.98
CA LEU A 61 -28.23 -23.23 26.78
C LEU A 61 -29.27 -24.00 25.95
N ASN A 62 -30.05 -24.85 26.61
CA ASN A 62 -31.04 -25.68 25.92
C ASN A 62 -32.13 -24.80 25.25
N LYS A 63 -32.26 -24.91 23.92
CA LYS A 63 -33.32 -24.24 23.14
C LYS A 63 -34.61 -25.04 23.27
N ALA A 64 -35.70 -24.42 23.74
CA ALA A 64 -37.02 -25.03 23.66
C ALA A 64 -37.39 -25.26 22.19
N ALA A 65 -38.14 -26.34 21.91
CA ALA A 65 -38.51 -26.76 20.56
C ALA A 65 -39.31 -25.74 19.72
N ASP A 66 -39.80 -24.63 20.30
CA ASP A 66 -40.80 -23.75 19.65
C ASP A 66 -40.59 -22.22 19.72
N ASP A 67 -39.49 -21.69 20.25
CA ASP A 67 -39.40 -20.23 20.55
C ASP A 67 -38.29 -19.48 19.78
N ALA A 68 -38.65 -18.86 18.65
CA ALA A 68 -37.79 -17.91 17.93
C ALA A 68 -37.80 -16.48 18.54
N LYS A 69 -38.75 -16.18 19.45
CA LYS A 69 -38.96 -14.83 20.01
C LYS A 69 -38.31 -14.55 21.37
N ASN A 70 -38.05 -15.57 22.20
CA ASN A 70 -37.41 -15.40 23.52
C ASN A 70 -36.14 -16.27 23.63
N LYS A 71 -34.97 -15.68 23.34
CA LYS A 71 -33.68 -16.36 23.52
C LYS A 71 -33.37 -16.47 25.01
N ARG A 72 -33.41 -17.69 25.57
CA ARG A 72 -32.97 -17.98 26.94
C ARG A 72 -31.53 -17.47 27.16
N SER A 73 -31.32 -16.72 28.25
CA SER A 73 -30.03 -16.18 28.66
C SER A 73 -29.78 -16.46 30.15
N VAL A 74 -28.52 -16.47 30.58
CA VAL A 74 -28.20 -16.61 32.02
C VAL A 74 -28.87 -15.50 32.84
N LEU A 75 -28.95 -14.27 32.31
CA LEU A 75 -29.64 -13.16 32.99
C LEU A 75 -31.14 -13.40 33.15
N SER A 76 -31.80 -13.99 32.14
CA SER A 76 -33.21 -14.37 32.23
C SER A 76 -33.45 -15.43 33.31
N TYR A 77 -32.52 -16.38 33.48
CA TYR A 77 -32.58 -17.36 34.58
C TYR A 77 -32.39 -16.71 35.95
N LEU A 78 -31.40 -15.82 36.13
CA LEU A 78 -31.16 -15.11 37.39
C LEU A 78 -32.41 -14.32 37.85
N ARG A 79 -33.07 -13.63 36.90
CA ARG A 79 -34.31 -12.88 37.16
C ARG A 79 -35.53 -13.76 37.41
N GLY A 80 -35.47 -15.04 37.05
CA GLY A 80 -36.62 -15.93 37.03
C GLY A 80 -37.67 -15.48 36.01
N GLU A 81 -37.21 -15.05 34.82
CA GLU A 81 -38.05 -14.58 33.73
C GLU A 81 -38.86 -15.69 33.08
N GLN A 82 -40.07 -15.35 32.65
CA GLN A 82 -41.11 -16.26 32.20
C GLN A 82 -41.39 -16.14 30.71
N LYS A 83 -42.12 -17.13 30.18
CA LYS A 83 -42.64 -17.08 28.81
C LYS A 83 -43.65 -15.94 28.59
N ASP A 84 -44.36 -15.53 29.65
CA ASP A 84 -45.34 -14.42 29.62
C ASP A 84 -44.68 -13.04 29.82
N GLY A 85 -43.35 -12.97 29.95
CA GLY A 85 -42.59 -11.73 30.15
C GLY A 85 -42.53 -11.24 31.60
N THR A 86 -43.16 -11.93 32.55
CA THR A 86 -43.02 -11.62 33.98
C THR A 86 -41.69 -12.16 34.54
N ALA A 87 -41.17 -11.56 35.60
CA ALA A 87 -39.96 -12.07 36.27
C ALA A 87 -40.10 -11.97 37.79
N ASN A 88 -39.71 -13.04 38.50
CA ASN A 88 -39.82 -13.13 39.96
C ASN A 88 -39.02 -12.04 40.70
N ARG A 89 -37.93 -11.58 40.09
CA ARG A 89 -37.01 -10.60 40.66
C ARG A 89 -36.86 -9.36 39.78
N ALA A 90 -37.94 -8.97 39.08
CA ALA A 90 -37.96 -7.78 38.25
C ALA A 90 -37.75 -6.51 39.10
N GLY A 91 -36.81 -5.65 38.72
CA GLY A 91 -36.65 -4.31 39.32
C GLY A 91 -36.09 -4.29 40.75
N VAL A 92 -35.52 -5.39 41.25
CA VAL A 92 -34.92 -5.49 42.59
C VAL A 92 -33.44 -5.85 42.47
N ASP A 93 -32.63 -5.37 43.41
CA ASP A 93 -31.23 -5.76 43.55
C ASP A 93 -31.15 -7.11 44.29
N PHE A 94 -30.43 -8.10 43.75
CA PHE A 94 -30.31 -9.42 44.37
C PHE A 94 -28.96 -10.10 44.09
N CYS A 95 -28.58 -11.02 44.99
CA CYS A 95 -27.46 -11.93 44.79
C CYS A 95 -27.96 -13.32 44.40
N SER A 96 -27.17 -14.07 43.64
CA SER A 96 -27.46 -15.44 43.24
C SER A 96 -26.17 -16.25 43.20
N ASN A 97 -26.20 -17.45 43.76
CA ASN A 97 -25.06 -18.34 43.84
C ASN A 97 -25.46 -19.71 43.27
N ILE A 98 -24.65 -20.24 42.37
CA ILE A 98 -24.80 -21.61 41.86
C ILE A 98 -23.49 -22.35 42.13
N VAL A 99 -23.56 -23.47 42.85
CA VAL A 99 -22.37 -24.16 43.36
C VAL A 99 -22.52 -25.66 43.24
N LEU A 100 -21.46 -26.35 42.80
CA LEU A 100 -21.33 -27.80 42.78
C LEU A 100 -20.29 -28.25 43.78
N GLU A 101 -20.62 -29.29 44.54
CA GLU A 101 -19.71 -30.01 45.41
C GLU A 101 -19.21 -31.28 44.72
N ILE A 102 -17.90 -31.49 44.77
CA ILE A 102 -17.16 -32.58 44.15
C ILE A 102 -16.40 -33.32 45.25
N GLU A 103 -16.59 -34.63 45.34
CA GLU A 103 -15.84 -35.49 46.24
C GLU A 103 -14.99 -36.49 45.45
N ASP A 104 -13.75 -36.68 45.86
CA ASP A 104 -12.90 -37.78 45.37
C ASP A 104 -13.11 -39.03 46.22
N THR A 105 -13.64 -40.10 45.63
CA THR A 105 -13.96 -41.35 46.34
C THR A 105 -12.73 -42.10 46.86
N GLY A 106 -11.52 -41.75 46.41
CA GLY A 106 -10.27 -42.34 46.92
C GLY A 106 -9.74 -41.62 48.16
N THR A 107 -9.77 -40.30 48.17
CA THR A 107 -9.20 -39.47 49.24
C THR A 107 -10.24 -38.93 50.22
N HIS A 108 -11.53 -39.00 49.86
CA HIS A 108 -12.66 -38.37 50.55
C HIS A 108 -12.50 -36.85 50.75
N ALA A 109 -11.68 -36.22 49.90
CA ALA A 109 -11.55 -34.77 49.88
C ALA A 109 -12.72 -34.15 49.11
N ALA A 110 -13.42 -33.22 49.75
CA ALA A 110 -14.47 -32.41 49.14
C ALA A 110 -13.92 -31.08 48.60
N SER A 111 -14.47 -30.63 47.48
CA SER A 111 -14.15 -29.36 46.86
C SER A 111 -15.41 -28.77 46.23
N CYS A 112 -15.61 -27.47 46.36
CA CYS A 112 -16.74 -26.75 45.77
C CYS A 112 -16.27 -25.84 44.64
N VAL A 113 -17.05 -25.80 43.56
CA VAL A 113 -16.87 -24.88 42.43
C VAL A 113 -18.17 -24.16 42.14
N GLY A 114 -18.11 -22.84 41.95
CA GLY A 114 -19.33 -22.06 41.81
C GLY A 114 -19.16 -20.72 41.13
N LEU A 115 -20.31 -20.14 40.81
CA LEU A 115 -20.45 -18.79 40.27
C LEU A 115 -21.37 -17.99 41.19
N ALA A 116 -20.92 -16.80 41.55
CA ALA A 116 -21.69 -15.82 42.31
C ALA A 116 -22.01 -14.61 41.42
N PHE A 117 -23.25 -14.14 41.48
CA PHE A 117 -23.79 -13.07 40.66
C PHE A 117 -24.38 -11.98 41.54
N GLU A 118 -24.04 -10.73 41.25
CA GLU A 118 -24.72 -9.54 41.80
C GLU A 118 -25.45 -8.83 40.67
N VAL A 119 -26.79 -8.80 40.74
CA VAL A 119 -27.63 -8.19 39.70
C VAL A 119 -28.33 -6.95 40.27
N ARG A 120 -28.18 -5.81 39.60
CA ARG A 120 -28.89 -4.58 39.96
C ARG A 120 -30.20 -4.45 39.20
N LYS A 121 -31.14 -3.68 39.75
CA LYS A 121 -32.49 -3.42 39.21
C LYS A 121 -32.51 -2.97 37.75
N ASN A 122 -31.50 -2.23 37.29
CA ASN A 122 -31.41 -1.64 35.96
C ASN A 122 -30.41 -2.35 35.02
N ASP A 123 -29.83 -3.47 35.41
CA ASP A 123 -28.82 -4.13 34.57
C ASP A 123 -29.45 -4.83 33.35
N THR A 124 -28.97 -4.53 32.15
CA THR A 124 -29.38 -5.23 30.91
C THR A 124 -28.48 -6.43 30.59
N GLU A 125 -27.32 -6.52 31.24
CA GLU A 125 -26.29 -7.55 31.07
C GLU A 125 -25.63 -7.87 32.41
N ILE A 126 -24.99 -9.05 32.52
CA ILE A 126 -24.31 -9.49 33.75
C ILE A 126 -22.98 -8.74 33.89
N LYS A 127 -22.92 -7.75 34.80
CA LYS A 127 -21.71 -6.94 35.04
C LYS A 127 -20.84 -7.43 36.18
N LYS A 128 -21.44 -8.06 37.19
CA LYS A 128 -20.75 -8.54 38.40
C LYS A 128 -20.93 -10.03 38.56
N LEU A 129 -19.96 -10.76 38.01
CA LEU A 129 -19.85 -12.21 38.09
C LEU A 129 -18.51 -12.57 38.75
N LEU A 130 -18.55 -13.51 39.67
CA LEU A 130 -17.38 -14.04 40.36
C LEU A 130 -17.33 -15.56 40.17
N TYR A 131 -16.22 -16.05 39.65
CA TYR A 131 -15.93 -17.49 39.61
C TYR A 131 -15.10 -17.84 40.83
N PHE A 132 -15.44 -18.92 41.52
CA PHE A 132 -14.69 -19.33 42.71
C PHE A 132 -14.62 -20.84 42.84
N SER A 133 -13.59 -21.28 43.56
CA SER A 133 -13.47 -22.63 44.07
C SER A 133 -12.92 -22.60 45.49
N HIS A 134 -13.36 -23.53 46.33
CA HIS A 134 -12.81 -23.71 47.68
C HIS A 134 -12.77 -25.20 48.05
N SER A 135 -11.84 -25.52 48.94
CA SER A 135 -11.74 -26.83 49.58
C SER A 135 -12.79 -26.99 50.68
N GLY A 136 -13.08 -28.24 51.03
CA GLY A 136 -14.08 -28.57 52.05
C GLY A 136 -15.50 -28.66 51.52
N HIS A 137 -16.39 -29.11 52.39
CA HIS A 137 -17.81 -29.26 52.07
C HIS A 137 -18.51 -27.91 51.97
N MET A 138 -19.63 -27.92 51.25
CA MET A 138 -20.59 -26.83 51.18
C MET A 138 -21.02 -26.39 52.60
N PRO A 139 -21.06 -25.07 52.90
CA PRO A 139 -21.50 -24.58 54.20
C PRO A 139 -22.91 -25.05 54.55
N GLU A 140 -23.16 -25.36 55.83
CA GLU A 140 -24.50 -25.77 56.30
C GLU A 140 -25.59 -24.72 56.03
N SER A 141 -25.20 -23.45 55.96
CA SER A 141 -26.08 -22.33 55.60
C SER A 141 -26.48 -22.31 54.12
N GLY A 142 -25.89 -23.16 53.27
CA GLY A 142 -26.20 -23.20 51.84
C GLY A 142 -25.87 -21.90 51.09
N TYR A 143 -24.77 -21.24 51.48
CA TYR A 143 -24.36 -19.91 50.98
C TYR A 143 -25.43 -18.82 51.17
N LEU A 144 -26.19 -18.92 52.26
CA LEU A 144 -27.10 -17.87 52.74
C LEU A 144 -26.51 -17.18 53.96
N SER A 145 -26.60 -15.85 54.00
CA SER A 145 -26.31 -15.05 55.19
C SER A 145 -27.50 -15.13 56.16
N GLY A 146 -27.32 -14.71 57.42
CA GLY A 146 -28.34 -14.84 58.49
C GLY A 146 -29.72 -14.16 58.26
N ASN A 147 -29.92 -13.51 57.11
CA ASN A 147 -31.19 -12.90 56.66
C ASN A 147 -31.80 -13.64 55.44
N ASP A 148 -31.49 -14.92 55.22
CA ASP A 148 -31.92 -15.74 54.05
C ASP A 148 -31.53 -15.12 52.68
N CYS A 149 -30.52 -14.25 52.67
CA CYS A 149 -30.00 -13.61 51.48
C CYS A 149 -28.78 -14.38 50.97
N PRO A 150 -28.65 -14.70 49.68
CA PRO A 150 -27.45 -15.35 49.16
C PRO A 150 -26.20 -14.51 49.37
N TYR A 151 -25.06 -15.15 49.64
CA TYR A 151 -23.77 -14.50 49.80
C TYR A 151 -23.46 -13.55 48.64
N THR A 152 -22.97 -12.37 49.00
CA THR A 152 -22.38 -11.38 48.10
C THR A 152 -21.01 -11.85 47.59
N ASN A 153 -20.50 -11.20 46.54
CA ASN A 153 -19.16 -11.52 46.04
C ASN A 153 -18.06 -11.29 47.08
N GLN A 154 -18.30 -10.41 48.06
CA GLN A 154 -17.35 -10.15 49.15
C GLN A 154 -17.40 -11.26 50.20
N GLU A 155 -18.58 -11.73 50.60
CA GLU A 155 -18.73 -12.87 51.52
C GLU A 155 -18.14 -14.15 50.92
N ILE A 156 -18.28 -14.37 49.61
CA ILE A 156 -17.63 -15.48 48.91
C ILE A 156 -16.09 -15.37 48.96
N ARG A 157 -15.53 -14.17 48.80
CA ARG A 157 -14.07 -13.95 48.93
C ARG A 157 -13.59 -14.28 50.34
N THR A 158 -14.29 -13.78 51.35
CA THR A 158 -13.98 -14.08 52.76
C THR A 158 -14.02 -15.58 53.03
N LEU A 159 -15.04 -16.28 52.53
CA LEU A 159 -15.15 -17.74 52.66
C LEU A 159 -13.96 -18.47 52.01
N VAL A 160 -13.55 -18.06 50.81
CA VAL A 160 -12.39 -18.67 50.13
C VAL A 160 -11.11 -18.43 50.92
N ASP A 161 -10.89 -17.23 51.45
CA ASP A 161 -9.73 -16.89 52.26
C ASP A 161 -9.70 -17.67 53.60
N GLU A 162 -10.86 -17.83 54.25
CA GLU A 162 -11.00 -18.66 55.47
C GLU A 162 -10.70 -20.13 55.20
N ARG A 163 -11.15 -20.66 54.06
CA ARG A 163 -10.88 -22.05 53.62
C ARG A 163 -9.42 -22.27 53.22
N ASP A 164 -8.71 -21.23 52.80
CA ASP A 164 -7.28 -21.32 52.53
C ASP A 164 -6.44 -21.53 53.79
N ALA A 165 -6.87 -20.94 54.91
CA ALA A 165 -6.26 -21.08 56.23
C ALA A 165 -6.73 -22.32 57.03
N SER A 166 -7.65 -23.13 56.48
CA SER A 166 -8.29 -24.26 57.17
C SER A 166 -7.51 -25.58 57.03
N ASP A 167 -7.57 -26.44 58.05
CA ASP A 167 -7.04 -27.81 58.04
C ASP A 167 -7.73 -28.76 57.03
N GLU A 168 -8.85 -28.31 56.42
CA GLU A 168 -9.55 -29.00 55.34
C GLU A 168 -8.82 -28.86 53.98
N ASN A 169 -7.85 -27.96 53.88
CA ASN A 169 -6.98 -27.79 52.71
C ASN A 169 -5.92 -28.91 52.63
N ARG A 170 -6.37 -30.15 52.43
CA ARG A 170 -5.52 -31.38 52.40
C ARG A 170 -5.11 -31.82 50.99
N GLY A 171 -5.50 -31.06 49.95
CA GLY A 171 -5.33 -31.42 48.54
C GLY A 171 -3.99 -31.01 47.92
N ARG A 172 -3.55 -31.71 46.88
CA ARG A 172 -2.41 -31.29 46.03
C ARG A 172 -2.86 -30.19 45.07
N GLY A 173 -2.86 -28.94 45.51
CA GLY A 173 -3.08 -27.77 44.64
C GLY A 173 -3.76 -26.60 45.35
N ASN A 174 -3.49 -25.37 44.89
CA ASN A 174 -4.17 -24.18 45.40
C ASN A 174 -5.59 -24.09 44.81
N ILE A 175 -6.53 -24.84 45.40
CA ILE A 175 -7.94 -24.92 44.97
C ILE A 175 -8.75 -23.72 45.50
N ASN A 176 -8.35 -23.11 46.62
CA ASN A 176 -9.03 -21.95 47.19
C ASN A 176 -8.69 -20.70 46.37
N ARG A 177 -9.53 -20.38 45.39
CA ARG A 177 -9.24 -19.29 44.47
C ARG A 177 -10.49 -18.64 43.91
N VAL A 178 -10.36 -17.33 43.71
CA VAL A 178 -11.28 -16.53 42.92
C VAL A 178 -10.67 -16.24 41.56
N TYR A 179 -11.43 -16.45 40.50
CA TYR A 179 -10.97 -16.27 39.12
C TYR A 179 -11.61 -15.04 38.49
N LEU A 180 -10.78 -14.21 37.87
CA LEU A 180 -11.21 -12.98 37.20
C LEU A 180 -11.64 -13.21 35.75
N THR A 181 -11.14 -14.29 35.13
CA THR A 181 -11.42 -14.64 33.74
C THR A 181 -11.99 -16.05 33.64
N LYS A 182 -12.81 -16.25 32.61
CA LYS A 182 -13.37 -17.56 32.27
C LYS A 182 -12.27 -18.58 32.03
N GLU A 183 -11.23 -18.21 31.26
CA GLU A 183 -10.17 -19.13 30.84
C GLU A 183 -9.39 -19.66 32.03
N ALA A 184 -9.11 -18.79 33.02
CA ALA A 184 -8.44 -19.17 34.26
C ALA A 184 -9.30 -20.12 35.10
N TYR A 185 -10.60 -19.86 35.20
CA TYR A 185 -11.55 -20.75 35.87
C TYR A 185 -11.67 -22.11 35.18
N THR A 186 -11.88 -22.14 33.85
CA THR A 186 -12.04 -23.39 33.10
C THR A 186 -10.75 -24.20 33.06
N GLY A 187 -9.58 -23.56 32.98
CA GLY A 187 -8.29 -24.23 33.09
C GLY A 187 -8.13 -24.91 34.46
N ALA A 188 -8.36 -24.19 35.55
CA ALA A 188 -8.29 -24.77 36.89
C ALA A 188 -9.34 -25.87 37.11
N LEU A 189 -10.56 -25.68 36.60
CA LEU A 189 -11.64 -26.66 36.68
C LEU A 189 -11.25 -27.96 35.96
N TYR A 190 -10.83 -27.91 34.70
CA TYR A 190 -10.53 -29.11 33.92
C TYR A 190 -9.21 -29.77 34.31
N ASP A 191 -8.17 -28.99 34.62
CA ASP A 191 -6.85 -29.52 34.93
C ASP A 191 -6.76 -30.02 36.37
N SER A 192 -7.16 -29.21 37.34
CA SER A 192 -6.91 -29.49 38.76
C SER A 192 -8.13 -30.13 39.45
N ILE A 193 -9.32 -29.56 39.26
CA ILE A 193 -10.50 -29.95 40.04
C ILE A 193 -11.13 -31.22 39.48
N LEU A 194 -11.32 -31.31 38.16
CA LEU A 194 -11.94 -32.45 37.49
C LEU A 194 -10.95 -33.57 37.09
N GLY A 195 -9.64 -33.34 37.26
CA GLY A 195 -8.60 -34.36 37.07
C GLY A 195 -8.02 -34.45 35.66
N TYR A 196 -7.53 -33.35 35.11
CA TYR A 196 -6.84 -33.28 33.79
C TYR A 196 -7.66 -33.88 32.64
N ILE A 197 -8.84 -33.31 32.43
CA ILE A 197 -9.72 -33.66 31.31
C ILE A 197 -9.54 -32.64 30.20
N ASP A 198 -9.54 -33.09 28.94
CA ASP A 198 -9.56 -32.17 27.79
C ASP A 198 -10.90 -31.42 27.76
N GLY A 199 -10.89 -30.18 28.24
CA GLY A 199 -12.07 -29.31 28.33
C GLY A 199 -12.73 -29.03 26.98
N SER A 200 -11.95 -28.98 25.91
CA SER A 200 -12.47 -28.73 24.56
C SER A 200 -13.29 -29.93 24.07
N ARG A 201 -12.75 -31.14 24.23
CA ARG A 201 -13.45 -32.39 23.90
C ARG A 201 -14.63 -32.64 24.82
N PHE A 202 -14.46 -32.45 26.13
CA PHE A 202 -15.54 -32.61 27.11
C PHE A 202 -16.73 -31.72 26.76
N THR A 203 -16.50 -30.44 26.47
CA THR A 203 -17.57 -29.50 26.09
C THR A 203 -18.27 -29.91 24.80
N VAL A 204 -17.53 -30.35 23.79
CA VAL A 204 -18.06 -30.79 22.49
C VAL A 204 -18.89 -32.06 22.64
N MET A 205 -18.38 -33.06 23.37
CA MET A 205 -19.10 -34.31 23.66
C MET A 205 -20.36 -34.06 24.50
N GLN A 206 -20.27 -33.20 25.52
CA GLN A 206 -21.38 -32.89 26.41
C GLN A 206 -22.50 -32.13 25.68
N LYS A 207 -22.18 -31.20 24.76
CA LYS A 207 -23.18 -30.55 23.90
C LYS A 207 -23.90 -31.54 22.98
N SER A 208 -23.16 -32.47 22.38
CA SER A 208 -23.71 -33.50 21.49
C SER A 208 -24.55 -34.54 22.25
N ALA A 209 -24.16 -34.89 23.47
CA ALA A 209 -24.93 -35.74 24.38
C ALA A 209 -26.33 -35.16 24.67
N ILE A 210 -26.38 -33.85 24.92
CA ILE A 210 -27.61 -33.13 25.29
C ILE A 210 -28.52 -32.92 24.07
N ALA A 211 -27.93 -32.58 22.91
CA ALA A 211 -28.69 -32.38 21.69
C ALA A 211 -29.17 -33.71 21.07
N LEU A 212 -28.44 -34.80 21.31
CA LEU A 212 -28.67 -36.14 20.74
C LEU A 212 -28.85 -36.15 19.21
N LYS A 213 -28.21 -35.20 18.52
CA LYS A 213 -28.25 -35.05 17.07
C LYS A 213 -27.05 -35.77 16.44
N MET A 214 -27.34 -36.81 15.66
CA MET A 214 -26.41 -37.48 14.75
C MET A 214 -26.82 -37.12 13.32
N THR A 215 -26.43 -35.94 12.85
CA THR A 215 -26.86 -35.41 11.54
C THR A 215 -26.15 -36.07 10.36
N ASP A 216 -24.96 -36.64 10.54
CA ASP A 216 -24.05 -37.04 9.45
C ASP A 216 -23.59 -38.52 9.52
N GLY A 217 -24.35 -39.40 10.19
CA GLY A 217 -24.05 -40.84 10.31
C GLY A 217 -23.13 -41.22 11.48
N THR A 218 -23.12 -42.52 11.82
CA THR A 218 -22.41 -43.07 12.99
C THR A 218 -20.89 -43.00 12.81
N GLY A 219 -20.40 -43.21 11.59
CA GLY A 219 -18.97 -43.11 11.28
C GLY A 219 -18.37 -41.72 11.52
N GLN A 220 -19.07 -40.65 11.10
CA GLN A 220 -18.62 -39.27 11.31
C GLN A 220 -18.66 -38.90 12.80
N PHE A 221 -19.66 -39.38 13.55
CA PHE A 221 -19.71 -39.23 15.00
C PHE A 221 -18.51 -39.89 15.68
N ILE A 222 -18.18 -41.14 15.31
CA ILE A 222 -17.01 -41.82 15.87
C ILE A 222 -15.73 -41.04 15.56
N LYS A 223 -15.59 -40.53 14.33
CA LYS A 223 -14.46 -39.70 13.90
C LYS A 223 -14.31 -38.40 14.68
N ASP A 224 -15.42 -37.71 14.97
CA ASP A 224 -15.38 -36.40 15.61
C ASP A 224 -15.24 -36.46 17.13
N TYR A 225 -15.78 -37.51 17.77
CA TYR A 225 -15.88 -37.59 19.23
C TYR A 225 -15.01 -38.67 19.88
N MET A 226 -14.64 -39.75 19.17
CA MET A 226 -13.81 -40.83 19.73
C MET A 226 -12.34 -40.75 19.32
N PHE A 227 -12.04 -40.11 18.18
CA PHE A 227 -10.68 -39.98 17.64
C PHE A 227 -10.28 -38.51 17.49
N PRO A 228 -9.29 -38.03 18.26
CA PRO A 228 -8.98 -36.62 18.27
C PRO A 228 -8.23 -36.14 17.04
N LYS A 229 -8.45 -34.87 16.66
CA LYS A 229 -7.59 -34.16 15.71
C LYS A 229 -6.26 -33.81 16.40
N ASN A 230 -5.17 -33.82 15.65
CA ASN A 230 -3.91 -33.26 16.12
C ASN A 230 -3.90 -31.74 16.14
N ASP A 231 -3.17 -31.17 17.09
CA ASP A 231 -2.99 -29.73 17.25
C ASP A 231 -2.19 -29.11 16.08
N GLY A 232 -2.60 -27.91 15.67
CA GLY A 232 -2.14 -27.21 14.47
C GLY A 232 -0.67 -26.74 14.43
N ASP A 233 0.15 -27.11 15.41
CA ASP A 233 1.57 -26.67 15.51
C ASP A 233 2.46 -27.28 14.39
N ILE A 234 2.07 -28.45 13.87
CA ILE A 234 2.77 -29.12 12.76
C ILE A 234 2.65 -28.30 11.46
N ILE A 235 1.46 -27.76 11.19
CA ILE A 235 1.15 -27.00 9.98
C ILE A 235 1.94 -25.68 9.95
N GLY A 236 2.06 -25.02 11.11
CA GLY A 236 2.84 -23.79 11.27
C GLY A 236 4.31 -23.98 10.90
N LYS A 237 4.97 -24.99 11.46
CA LYS A 237 6.40 -25.28 11.24
C LYS A 237 6.73 -25.64 9.79
N ILE A 238 5.84 -26.38 9.13
CA ILE A 238 6.02 -26.78 7.72
C ILE A 238 5.78 -25.60 6.77
N SER A 239 4.78 -24.78 7.06
CA SER A 239 4.48 -23.58 6.27
C SER A 239 5.68 -22.62 6.23
N GLU A 240 6.36 -22.45 7.36
CA GLU A 240 7.56 -21.59 7.47
C GLU A 240 8.75 -22.15 6.66
N GLN A 241 9.02 -23.45 6.78
CA GLN A 241 10.11 -24.11 6.06
C GLN A 241 9.87 -24.16 4.54
N LEU A 242 8.63 -24.43 4.12
CA LEU A 242 8.24 -24.41 2.70
C LEU A 242 8.23 -22.98 2.11
N GLY A 243 8.06 -21.96 2.95
CA GLY A 243 8.26 -20.56 2.55
C GLY A 243 9.70 -20.29 2.13
N SER A 244 10.67 -20.71 2.95
CA SER A 244 12.11 -20.50 2.70
C SER A 244 12.61 -21.23 1.46
N TYR A 245 12.15 -22.47 1.23
CA TYR A 245 12.40 -23.24 0.01
C TYR A 245 12.08 -22.46 -1.27
N ARG A 246 10.87 -21.91 -1.29
CA ARG A 246 10.29 -21.26 -2.44
C ARG A 246 11.01 -19.96 -2.75
N ASP A 247 11.36 -19.21 -1.71
CA ASP A 247 12.12 -17.98 -1.86
C ASP A 247 13.51 -18.23 -2.48
N ILE A 248 14.17 -19.35 -2.16
CA ILE A 248 15.46 -19.72 -2.77
C ILE A 248 15.27 -20.22 -4.22
N GLN A 249 14.27 -21.07 -4.47
CA GLN A 249 13.97 -21.56 -5.83
C GLN A 249 13.69 -20.41 -6.80
N GLU A 250 12.91 -19.43 -6.36
CA GLU A 250 12.59 -18.25 -7.18
C GLU A 250 13.79 -17.34 -7.36
N LYS A 251 14.66 -17.20 -6.35
CA LYS A 251 15.94 -16.48 -6.51
C LYS A 251 16.83 -17.14 -7.57
N ILE A 252 16.93 -18.47 -7.61
CA ILE A 252 17.70 -19.17 -8.65
C ILE A 252 17.10 -18.93 -10.02
N LYS A 253 15.77 -19.09 -10.17
CA LYS A 253 15.08 -18.88 -11.44
C LYS A 253 15.26 -17.44 -11.94
N ASP A 254 15.09 -16.48 -11.04
CA ASP A 254 15.29 -15.06 -11.32
C ASP A 254 16.74 -14.77 -11.74
N MET A 255 17.71 -15.38 -11.08
CA MET A 255 19.12 -15.16 -11.38
C MET A 255 19.57 -15.78 -12.70
N ARG A 256 19.06 -16.96 -13.05
CA ARG A 256 19.25 -17.55 -14.38
C ARG A 256 18.68 -16.67 -15.49
N HIS A 257 17.48 -16.12 -15.27
CA HIS A 257 16.85 -15.18 -16.19
C HIS A 257 17.68 -13.88 -16.33
N ARG A 258 18.22 -13.35 -15.22
CA ARG A 258 19.18 -12.22 -15.26
C ARG A 258 20.41 -12.54 -16.10
N ILE A 259 20.99 -13.74 -15.95
CA ILE A 259 22.16 -14.17 -16.72
C ILE A 259 21.84 -14.23 -18.20
N GLU A 260 20.68 -14.79 -18.59
CA GLU A 260 20.23 -14.85 -19.98
C GLU A 260 20.14 -13.44 -20.60
N LEU A 261 19.39 -12.53 -19.98
CA LEU A 261 19.23 -11.16 -20.46
C LEU A 261 20.55 -10.37 -20.53
N LEU A 262 21.42 -10.52 -19.54
CA LEU A 262 22.74 -9.86 -19.54
C LEU A 262 23.68 -10.43 -20.62
N THR A 263 23.51 -11.71 -20.97
CA THR A 263 24.26 -12.34 -22.07
C THR A 263 23.86 -11.73 -23.41
N GLU A 264 22.56 -11.52 -23.64
CA GLU A 264 22.07 -10.82 -24.84
C GLU A 264 22.66 -9.41 -24.97
N VAL A 265 22.73 -8.66 -23.85
CA VAL A 265 23.33 -7.32 -23.80
C VAL A 265 24.82 -7.37 -24.17
N GLN A 266 25.57 -8.34 -23.65
CA GLN A 266 26.99 -8.52 -23.98
C GLN A 266 27.21 -8.82 -25.47
N GLU A 267 26.40 -9.70 -26.06
CA GLU A 267 26.52 -10.07 -27.48
C GLU A 267 26.21 -8.89 -28.41
N ALA A 268 25.14 -8.13 -28.13
CA ALA A 268 24.81 -6.92 -28.86
C ALA A 268 25.92 -5.85 -28.74
N GLY A 269 26.50 -5.72 -27.54
CA GLY A 269 27.62 -4.81 -27.30
C GLY A 269 28.87 -5.13 -28.15
N LYS A 270 29.20 -6.42 -28.28
CA LYS A 270 30.32 -6.89 -29.13
C LYS A 270 30.08 -6.61 -30.61
N ARG A 271 28.86 -6.84 -31.12
CA ARG A 271 28.52 -6.55 -32.52
C ARG A 271 28.64 -5.06 -32.85
N ARG A 272 28.11 -4.18 -32.00
CA ARG A 272 28.23 -2.73 -32.16
C ARG A 272 29.69 -2.26 -32.17
N LEU A 273 30.52 -2.79 -31.26
CA LEU A 273 31.94 -2.43 -31.18
C LEU A 273 32.70 -2.79 -32.47
N ALA A 274 32.40 -3.94 -33.09
CA ALA A 274 32.99 -4.34 -34.36
C ALA A 274 32.65 -3.34 -35.49
N VAL A 275 31.38 -2.97 -35.64
CA VAL A 275 30.94 -1.99 -36.66
C VAL A 275 31.59 -0.62 -36.43
N ARG A 276 31.65 -0.16 -35.18
CA ARG A 276 32.29 1.12 -34.84
C ARG A 276 33.78 1.13 -35.15
N THR A 277 34.46 -0.01 -34.99
CA THR A 277 35.88 -0.15 -35.36
C THR A 277 36.08 0.05 -36.86
N ASP A 278 35.19 -0.50 -37.69
CA ASP A 278 35.22 -0.35 -39.15
C ASP A 278 34.95 1.10 -39.62
N ILE A 279 34.07 1.83 -38.92
CA ILE A 279 33.80 3.26 -39.16
C ILE A 279 35.05 4.09 -38.86
N VAL A 280 35.66 3.90 -37.68
CA VAL A 280 36.87 4.62 -37.27
C VAL A 280 38.02 4.37 -38.25
N HIS A 281 38.18 3.13 -38.71
CA HIS A 281 39.18 2.79 -39.73
C HIS A 281 38.93 3.53 -41.06
N SER A 282 37.68 3.58 -41.52
CA SER A 282 37.32 4.28 -42.77
C SER A 282 37.48 5.81 -42.65
N GLN A 283 37.18 6.39 -41.47
CA GLN A 283 37.41 7.80 -41.17
C GLN A 283 38.91 8.15 -41.12
N ALA A 284 39.74 7.26 -40.57
CA ALA A 284 41.19 7.42 -40.54
C ALA A 284 41.78 7.49 -41.98
N MET A 285 41.28 6.66 -42.89
CA MET A 285 41.67 6.71 -44.31
C MET A 285 41.33 8.04 -44.99
N ILE A 286 40.15 8.63 -44.72
CA ILE A 286 39.77 9.94 -45.27
C ILE A 286 40.69 11.04 -44.71
N ARG A 287 40.95 11.03 -43.41
CA ARG A 287 41.85 12.02 -42.77
C ARG A 287 43.27 11.93 -43.32
N CYS A 288 43.78 10.73 -43.53
CA CYS A 288 45.08 10.52 -44.17
C CYS A 288 45.12 11.12 -45.59
N ALA A 289 44.07 10.93 -46.40
CA ALA A 289 43.99 11.49 -47.74
C ALA A 289 43.96 13.04 -47.73
N ASP A 290 43.20 13.64 -46.82
CA ASP A 290 43.12 15.10 -46.66
C ASP A 290 44.45 15.72 -46.21
N VAL A 291 45.18 15.07 -45.30
CA VAL A 291 46.50 15.53 -44.82
C VAL A 291 47.52 15.53 -45.96
N LEU A 292 47.53 14.50 -46.80
CA LEU A 292 48.43 14.42 -47.95
C LEU A 292 48.13 15.52 -48.98
N GLU A 293 46.87 15.74 -49.35
CA GLU A 293 46.50 16.83 -50.28
C GLU A 293 46.78 18.23 -49.74
N LEU A 294 46.62 18.46 -48.42
CA LEU A 294 46.92 19.76 -47.80
C LEU A 294 48.42 20.04 -47.77
N ARG A 295 49.26 19.02 -47.52
CA ARG A 295 50.72 19.16 -47.60
C ARG A 295 51.17 19.58 -48.99
N ASP A 296 50.60 18.99 -50.03
CA ASP A 296 50.92 19.35 -51.42
C ASP A 296 50.51 20.79 -51.76
N LYS A 297 49.35 21.27 -51.25
CA LYS A 297 48.88 22.65 -51.45
C LYS A 297 49.71 23.69 -50.71
N ILE A 298 50.09 23.41 -49.45
CA ILE A 298 50.94 24.31 -48.66
C ILE A 298 52.28 24.53 -49.35
N ALA A 299 52.89 23.47 -49.90
CA ALA A 299 54.14 23.59 -50.64
C ALA A 299 54.03 24.50 -51.88
N ALA A 300 52.87 24.51 -52.56
CA ALA A 300 52.64 25.39 -53.70
C ALA A 300 52.43 26.87 -53.31
N ASP A 301 51.63 27.15 -52.28
CA ASP A 301 51.39 28.54 -51.81
C ASP A 301 52.63 29.15 -51.12
N GLU A 302 53.52 28.33 -50.51
CA GLU A 302 54.81 28.78 -49.98
C GLU A 302 55.73 29.36 -51.07
N ASP A 303 55.79 28.70 -52.23
CA ASP A 303 56.59 29.16 -53.39
C ASP A 303 56.07 30.49 -53.94
N ASP A 304 54.75 30.66 -54.02
CA ASP A 304 54.13 31.91 -54.49
C ASP A 304 54.28 33.07 -53.49
N MET A 305 54.25 32.79 -52.17
CA MET A 305 54.53 33.79 -51.13
C MET A 305 55.97 34.31 -51.24
N GLN A 306 56.92 33.43 -51.54
CA GLN A 306 58.33 33.79 -51.68
C GLN A 306 58.54 34.75 -52.87
N LYS A 307 57.85 34.54 -54.00
CA LYS A 307 57.88 35.44 -55.16
C LYS A 307 57.32 36.84 -54.83
N ALA A 308 56.22 36.92 -54.08
CA ALA A 308 55.63 38.18 -53.65
C ALA A 308 56.54 38.96 -52.66
N ALA A 309 57.25 38.25 -51.78
CA ALA A 309 58.20 38.86 -50.85
C ALA A 309 59.38 39.54 -51.56
N GLN A 310 59.93 38.91 -52.61
CA GLN A 310 61.02 39.49 -53.41
C GLN A 310 60.58 40.75 -54.16
N ALA A 311 59.33 40.80 -54.65
CA ALA A 311 58.79 41.99 -55.32
C ALA A 311 58.60 43.18 -54.36
N LEU A 312 58.23 42.93 -53.09
CA LEU A 312 58.09 43.96 -52.06
C LEU A 312 59.42 44.64 -51.72
N GLU A 313 60.49 43.86 -51.58
CA GLU A 313 61.83 44.36 -51.25
C GLU A 313 62.29 45.40 -52.29
N TYR A 314 62.08 45.13 -53.58
CA TYR A 314 62.38 46.07 -54.66
C TYR A 314 61.54 47.37 -54.60
N LEU A 315 60.27 47.30 -54.21
CA LEU A 315 59.41 48.48 -54.10
C LEU A 315 59.74 49.34 -52.86
N GLU A 316 60.17 48.72 -51.76
CA GLU A 316 60.64 49.41 -50.55
C GLU A 316 61.92 50.22 -50.81
N GLU A 317 62.87 49.68 -51.58
CA GLU A 317 64.05 50.44 -52.01
C GLU A 317 63.68 51.68 -52.84
N ASN A 318 62.67 51.57 -53.72
CA ASN A 318 62.18 52.71 -54.49
C ASN A 318 61.43 53.74 -53.63
N LYS A 319 60.78 53.30 -52.54
CA LYS A 319 60.14 54.20 -51.57
C LYS A 319 61.17 55.07 -50.86
N LEU A 320 62.27 54.49 -50.38
CA LEU A 320 63.35 55.24 -49.72
C LEU A 320 63.95 56.33 -50.62
N LYS A 321 64.11 56.04 -51.92
CA LYS A 321 64.59 57.03 -52.89
C LYS A 321 63.61 58.21 -53.06
N LEU A 322 62.32 57.92 -53.17
CA LEU A 322 61.29 58.97 -53.29
C LEU A 322 61.11 59.77 -52.00
N ASP A 323 61.23 59.14 -50.83
CA ASP A 323 61.18 59.81 -49.53
C ASP A 323 62.32 60.82 -49.36
N ALA A 324 63.56 60.47 -49.75
CA ALA A 324 64.69 61.39 -49.72
C ALA A 324 64.47 62.62 -50.62
N GLU A 325 63.98 62.41 -51.85
CA GLU A 325 63.67 63.51 -52.77
C GLU A 325 62.52 64.41 -52.27
N MET A 326 61.56 63.85 -51.54
CA MET A 326 60.46 64.61 -50.89
C MET A 326 60.94 65.41 -49.68
N GLU A 327 61.90 64.88 -48.93
CA GLU A 327 62.47 65.56 -47.77
C GLU A 327 63.22 66.82 -48.18
N ASP A 328 63.98 66.76 -49.29
CA ASP A 328 64.63 67.93 -49.90
C ASP A 328 63.62 69.01 -50.31
N ILE A 329 62.53 68.61 -50.99
CA ILE A 329 61.44 69.55 -51.38
C ILE A 329 60.76 70.15 -50.14
N ASN A 330 60.52 69.34 -49.10
CA ASN A 330 59.89 69.79 -47.87
C ASN A 330 60.79 70.77 -47.09
N GLN A 331 62.11 70.59 -47.06
CA GLN A 331 63.01 71.56 -46.44
C GLN A 331 62.94 72.93 -47.13
N GLU A 332 62.90 72.97 -48.47
CA GLU A 332 62.70 74.22 -49.22
C GLU A 332 61.32 74.86 -48.92
N LEU A 333 60.26 74.05 -48.81
CA LEU A 333 58.91 74.51 -48.49
C LEU A 333 58.80 75.01 -47.05
N ILE A 334 59.50 74.38 -46.11
CA ILE A 334 59.59 74.81 -44.70
C ILE A 334 60.22 76.19 -44.63
N GLN A 335 61.31 76.44 -45.34
CA GLN A 335 61.94 77.77 -45.42
C GLN A 335 60.94 78.84 -45.92
N VAL A 336 60.28 78.59 -47.05
CA VAL A 336 59.29 79.53 -47.63
C VAL A 336 58.05 79.69 -46.73
N SER A 337 57.66 78.64 -46.00
CA SER A 337 56.51 78.67 -45.07
C SER A 337 56.83 79.34 -43.73
N ALA A 338 58.08 79.26 -43.26
CA ALA A 338 58.55 79.96 -42.07
C ALA A 338 58.55 81.48 -42.31
N ASP A 339 58.94 81.90 -43.51
CA ASP A 339 58.86 83.30 -43.95
C ASP A 339 57.40 83.81 -44.01
N LEU A 340 56.44 82.95 -44.35
CA LEU A 340 55.00 83.25 -44.33
C LEU A 340 54.39 83.19 -42.91
N LYS A 341 54.85 82.31 -42.02
CA LYS A 341 54.35 82.20 -40.63
C LYS A 341 54.85 83.31 -39.72
N ALA A 342 56.04 83.86 -39.98
CA ALA A 342 56.57 85.04 -39.29
C ALA A 342 55.84 86.34 -39.69
N SER A 343 54.96 86.28 -40.70
CA SER A 343 54.19 87.43 -41.18
C SER A 343 52.90 87.66 -40.39
N ASP A 344 52.35 88.87 -40.50
CA ASP A 344 51.08 89.28 -39.85
C ASP A 344 49.87 88.39 -40.23
N LEU A 345 49.96 87.62 -41.33
CA LEU A 345 48.92 86.67 -41.76
C LEU A 345 48.86 85.43 -40.83
N GLY A 346 50.02 84.92 -40.39
CA GLY A 346 50.10 83.70 -39.58
C GLY A 346 49.62 83.88 -38.14
N VAL A 347 49.79 85.08 -37.59
CA VAL A 347 49.35 85.41 -36.21
C VAL A 347 47.82 85.43 -36.11
N LYS A 348 47.13 85.95 -37.12
CA LYS A 348 45.66 86.02 -37.13
C LYS A 348 45.01 84.65 -37.37
N GLU A 349 45.63 83.75 -38.12
CA GLU A 349 45.09 82.40 -38.34
C GLU A 349 45.09 81.53 -37.07
N ASN A 350 46.10 81.65 -36.21
CA ASN A 350 46.17 80.91 -34.94
C ASN A 350 45.10 81.34 -33.93
N GLN A 351 44.78 82.64 -33.86
CA GLN A 351 43.75 83.17 -32.96
C GLN A 351 42.34 82.67 -33.29
N LEU A 352 42.07 82.36 -34.57
CA LEU A 352 40.78 81.82 -35.01
C LEU A 352 40.55 80.37 -34.52
N GLU A 353 41.63 79.60 -34.38
CA GLU A 353 41.57 78.18 -34.04
C GLU A 353 41.30 77.94 -32.55
N GLU A 354 41.84 78.80 -31.66
CA GLU A 354 41.59 78.74 -30.23
C GLU A 354 40.12 79.05 -29.88
N LEU A 355 39.53 80.07 -30.51
CA LEU A 355 38.13 80.44 -30.30
C LEU A 355 37.16 79.34 -30.75
N ALA A 356 37.47 78.61 -31.83
CA ALA A 356 36.62 77.52 -32.32
C ALA A 356 36.54 76.33 -31.34
N LYS A 357 37.64 76.02 -30.64
CA LYS A 357 37.64 74.94 -29.63
C LYS A 357 36.73 75.26 -28.45
N MET A 358 36.76 76.49 -27.95
CA MET A 358 35.91 76.91 -26.83
C MET A 358 34.42 76.88 -27.17
N GLN A 359 34.03 77.15 -28.42
CA GLN A 359 32.64 77.09 -28.86
C GLN A 359 32.04 75.67 -28.74
N THR A 360 32.82 74.64 -29.08
CA THR A 360 32.33 73.25 -29.02
C THR A 360 32.06 72.76 -27.59
N MET A 361 32.88 73.19 -26.63
CA MET A 361 32.73 72.81 -25.21
C MET A 361 31.45 73.39 -24.60
N TYR A 362 31.19 74.69 -24.79
CA TYR A 362 29.99 75.32 -24.23
C TYR A 362 28.68 74.83 -24.87
N ALA A 363 28.74 74.30 -26.11
CA ALA A 363 27.58 73.74 -26.78
C ALA A 363 27.14 72.41 -26.13
N ALA A 364 28.11 71.57 -25.76
CA ALA A 364 27.87 70.31 -25.07
C ALA A 364 27.28 70.53 -23.66
N ASP A 365 27.85 71.45 -22.88
CA ASP A 365 27.35 71.79 -21.55
C ASP A 365 25.90 72.35 -21.59
N SER A 366 25.55 73.13 -22.62
CA SER A 366 24.18 73.65 -22.82
C SER A 366 23.14 72.56 -23.16
N GLU A 367 23.57 71.48 -23.82
CA GLU A 367 22.71 70.33 -24.12
C GLU A 367 22.43 69.49 -22.86
N GLN A 368 23.45 69.29 -22.01
CA GLN A 368 23.30 68.56 -20.75
C GLN A 368 22.36 69.27 -19.77
N TRP A 369 22.42 70.60 -19.67
CA TRP A 369 21.48 71.37 -18.83
C TRP A 369 20.00 71.16 -19.22
N ARG A 370 19.71 71.09 -20.52
CA ARG A 370 18.36 70.82 -21.04
C ARG A 370 17.87 69.41 -20.72
N LYS A 371 18.75 68.42 -20.69
CA LYS A 371 18.39 67.03 -20.34
C LYS A 371 18.01 66.90 -18.87
N VAL A 372 18.79 67.49 -17.96
CA VAL A 372 18.53 67.44 -16.50
C VAL A 372 17.21 68.14 -16.16
N THR A 373 16.98 69.34 -16.70
CA THR A 373 15.73 70.09 -16.48
C THR A 373 14.49 69.41 -17.06
N ALA A 374 14.61 68.73 -18.20
CA ALA A 374 13.54 67.91 -18.73
C ALA A 374 13.28 66.64 -17.89
N GLY A 375 14.33 66.06 -17.30
CA GLY A 375 14.23 64.90 -16.41
C GLY A 375 13.48 65.19 -15.11
N LEU A 376 13.71 66.38 -14.52
CA LEU A 376 13.04 66.80 -13.28
C LEU A 376 11.55 67.13 -13.47
N LYS A 377 11.17 67.69 -14.64
CA LYS A 377 9.76 67.99 -14.94
C LYS A 377 8.86 66.76 -15.02
N LYS A 378 9.41 65.57 -15.25
CA LYS A 378 8.64 64.32 -15.27
C LYS A 378 7.99 63.99 -13.92
N TRP A 379 8.54 64.49 -12.81
CA TRP A 379 7.93 64.37 -11.48
C TRP A 379 6.65 65.22 -11.32
N GLU A 380 6.44 66.21 -12.18
CA GLU A 380 5.26 67.09 -12.20
C GLU A 380 4.24 66.66 -13.26
N GLU A 381 4.72 66.12 -14.39
CA GLU A 381 3.90 65.83 -15.58
C GLU A 381 3.22 64.43 -15.57
N ASP A 382 3.65 63.48 -14.71
CA ASP A 382 3.09 62.13 -14.67
C ASP A 382 1.94 62.01 -13.65
N ASP A 383 0.70 61.93 -14.15
CA ASP A 383 -0.55 61.89 -13.37
C ASP A 383 -0.57 60.86 -12.22
N VAL A 384 0.12 59.71 -12.33
CA VAL A 384 0.12 58.67 -11.28
C VAL A 384 1.19 58.93 -10.22
N ILE A 385 2.30 59.57 -10.62
CA ILE A 385 3.42 59.87 -9.72
C ILE A 385 3.16 61.14 -8.90
N THR A 386 2.43 62.10 -9.47
CA THR A 386 2.10 63.37 -8.81
C THR A 386 1.37 63.18 -7.48
N ASP A 387 0.57 62.12 -7.32
CA ASP A 387 -0.10 61.77 -6.06
C ASP A 387 0.88 61.42 -4.91
N TYR A 388 2.11 61.01 -5.26
CA TYR A 388 3.18 60.67 -4.31
C TYR A 388 4.19 61.81 -4.12
N VAL A 389 3.99 62.93 -4.82
CA VAL A 389 4.86 64.10 -4.79
C VAL A 389 4.22 65.21 -3.96
N SER A 390 4.97 65.72 -2.98
CA SER A 390 4.48 66.81 -2.14
C SER A 390 4.50 68.16 -2.88
N ASN A 391 3.50 69.02 -2.65
CA ASN A 391 3.49 70.40 -3.20
C ASN A 391 4.78 71.21 -2.92
N PRO A 392 5.44 71.09 -1.75
CA PRO A 392 6.76 71.69 -1.52
C PRO A 392 7.86 71.18 -2.46
N MET A 393 7.80 69.92 -2.91
CA MET A 393 8.76 69.36 -3.87
C MET A 393 8.55 69.96 -5.27
N LEU A 394 7.31 70.10 -5.73
CA LEU A 394 6.99 70.72 -7.03
C LEU A 394 7.50 72.16 -7.12
N ASN A 395 7.31 72.95 -6.05
CA ASN A 395 7.84 74.31 -5.99
C ASN A 395 9.37 74.37 -6.09
N LYS A 396 10.08 73.43 -5.43
CA LYS A 396 11.54 73.33 -5.52
C LYS A 396 12.02 72.93 -6.92
N ILE A 397 11.29 72.05 -7.62
CA ILE A 397 11.58 71.68 -9.01
C ILE A 397 11.43 72.88 -9.95
N ALA A 398 10.38 73.69 -9.75
CA ALA A 398 10.16 74.91 -10.51
C ALA A 398 11.29 75.95 -10.31
N ASP A 399 11.73 76.15 -9.06
CA ASP A 399 12.85 77.05 -8.75
C ASP A 399 14.19 76.56 -9.35
N PHE A 400 14.45 75.25 -9.33
CA PHE A 400 15.63 74.63 -9.97
C PHE A 400 15.62 74.84 -11.49
N CYS A 401 14.48 74.60 -12.16
CA CYS A 401 14.34 74.78 -13.60
C CYS A 401 14.42 76.26 -14.04
N ALA A 402 14.08 77.20 -13.16
CA ALA A 402 14.22 78.64 -13.40
C ALA A 402 15.67 79.15 -13.29
N GLY A 403 16.63 78.29 -12.92
CA GLY A 403 18.05 78.63 -12.79
C GLY A 403 18.41 79.36 -11.49
N ARG A 404 17.53 79.29 -10.47
CA ARG A 404 17.81 79.80 -9.12
C ARG A 404 18.48 78.71 -8.30
N LEU A 405 19.79 78.54 -8.52
CA LEU A 405 20.57 77.47 -7.90
C LEU A 405 21.28 77.98 -6.64
N ASP A 406 20.93 77.41 -5.48
CA ASP A 406 21.74 77.42 -4.26
C ASP A 406 21.95 75.99 -3.75
N ALA A 407 22.90 75.81 -2.82
CA ALA A 407 23.27 74.48 -2.30
C ALA A 407 22.13 73.85 -1.46
N ASP A 408 21.41 74.67 -0.70
CA ASP A 408 20.33 74.24 0.19
C ASP A 408 19.11 73.74 -0.59
N LEU A 409 18.80 74.36 -1.73
CA LEU A 409 17.72 73.96 -2.64
C LEU A 409 18.04 72.61 -3.30
N CYS A 410 19.27 72.41 -3.77
CA CYS A 410 19.67 71.14 -4.39
C CYS A 410 19.62 69.97 -3.39
N GLU A 411 20.16 70.15 -2.18
CA GLU A 411 20.17 69.10 -1.16
C GLU A 411 18.76 68.83 -0.62
N SER A 412 17.98 69.88 -0.38
CA SER A 412 16.61 69.73 0.12
C SER A 412 15.63 69.18 -0.92
N LEU A 413 15.86 69.43 -2.21
CA LEU A 413 15.12 68.82 -3.31
C LEU A 413 15.49 67.33 -3.47
N ARG A 414 16.79 66.99 -3.38
CA ARG A 414 17.26 65.59 -3.39
C ARG A 414 16.63 64.76 -2.28
N LYS A 415 16.58 65.28 -1.05
CA LYS A 415 15.90 64.62 0.08
C LYS A 415 14.40 64.44 -0.16
N SER A 416 13.73 65.44 -0.75
CA SER A 416 12.30 65.35 -1.09
C SER A 416 12.03 64.28 -2.18
N ILE A 417 12.89 64.18 -3.20
CA ILE A 417 12.81 63.14 -4.24
C ILE A 417 13.02 61.74 -3.65
N GLN A 418 14.01 61.59 -2.75
CA GLN A 418 14.26 60.30 -2.09
C GLN A 418 13.09 59.84 -1.20
N ALA A 419 12.44 60.76 -0.48
CA ALA A 419 11.25 60.44 0.30
C ALA A 419 10.06 60.02 -0.56
N ALA A 420 9.84 60.69 -1.70
CA ALA A 420 8.79 60.31 -2.66
C ALA A 420 9.07 58.93 -3.28
N ARG A 421 10.33 58.63 -3.61
CA ARG A 421 10.74 57.30 -4.11
C ARG A 421 10.49 56.19 -3.08
N ALA A 422 10.87 56.41 -1.83
CA ALA A 422 10.62 55.43 -0.77
C ALA A 422 9.13 55.11 -0.62
N GLY A 423 8.25 56.11 -0.67
CA GLY A 423 6.80 55.90 -0.64
C GLY A 423 6.26 55.15 -1.87
N ILE A 424 6.84 55.38 -3.05
CA ILE A 424 6.49 54.63 -4.28
C ILE A 424 6.97 53.18 -4.17
N ASP A 425 8.16 52.94 -3.61
CA ASP A 425 8.71 51.59 -3.43
C ASP A 425 7.87 50.75 -2.46
N ASP A 426 7.37 51.34 -1.36
CA ASP A 426 6.46 50.67 -0.42
C ASP A 426 5.15 50.22 -1.10
N VAL A 427 4.53 51.11 -1.90
CA VAL A 427 3.29 50.80 -2.64
C VAL A 427 3.54 49.79 -3.76
N LEU A 428 4.70 49.85 -4.41
CA LEU A 428 5.12 48.85 -5.38
C LEU A 428 5.23 47.46 -4.76
N GLU A 429 5.68 47.34 -3.50
CA GLU A 429 5.74 46.06 -2.81
C GLU A 429 4.34 45.48 -2.58
N GLU A 430 3.40 46.28 -2.07
CA GLU A 430 2.00 45.89 -1.86
C GLU A 430 1.31 45.47 -3.17
N TYR A 431 1.42 46.28 -4.23
CA TYR A 431 0.83 45.97 -5.53
C TYR A 431 1.46 44.73 -6.17
N ASN A 432 2.76 44.48 -5.97
CA ASN A 432 3.40 43.26 -6.45
C ASN A 432 2.91 42.02 -5.72
N GLU A 433 2.56 42.11 -4.44
CA GLU A 433 1.96 41.01 -3.66
C GLU A 433 0.55 40.69 -4.17
N GLN A 434 -0.32 41.72 -4.28
CA GLN A 434 -1.66 41.59 -4.85
C GLN A 434 -1.62 41.01 -6.28
N ARG A 435 -0.66 41.47 -7.10
CA ARG A 435 -0.46 40.95 -8.46
C ARG A 435 -0.13 39.46 -8.45
N ARG A 436 0.70 38.98 -7.52
CA ARG A 436 1.07 37.56 -7.42
C ARG A 436 -0.11 36.68 -7.01
N GLU A 437 -0.98 37.17 -6.13
CA GLU A 437 -2.20 36.44 -5.74
C GLU A 437 -3.18 36.34 -6.91
N LEU A 438 -3.49 37.48 -7.54
CA LEU A 438 -4.40 37.54 -8.67
C LEU A 438 -3.86 36.78 -9.89
N GLU A 439 -2.55 36.78 -10.13
CA GLU A 439 -1.89 35.97 -11.18
C GLU A 439 -2.10 34.47 -10.96
N LYS A 440 -2.07 33.99 -9.71
CA LYS A 440 -2.33 32.58 -9.40
C LYS A 440 -3.79 32.24 -9.69
N GLU A 441 -4.73 33.06 -9.25
CA GLU A 441 -6.17 32.84 -9.45
C GLU A 441 -6.56 32.85 -10.94
N VAL A 442 -6.09 33.86 -11.69
CA VAL A 442 -6.29 33.95 -13.14
C VAL A 442 -5.70 32.74 -13.85
N LYS A 443 -4.50 32.29 -13.46
CA LYS A 443 -3.86 31.11 -14.06
C LYS A 443 -4.64 29.82 -13.79
N GLU A 444 -5.20 29.65 -12.60
CA GLU A 444 -6.04 28.51 -12.25
C GLU A 444 -7.37 28.54 -13.02
N LEU A 445 -8.07 29.67 -13.02
CA LEU A 445 -9.33 29.85 -13.74
C LEU A 445 -9.15 29.71 -15.26
N ARG A 446 -8.08 30.28 -15.83
CA ARG A 446 -7.75 30.13 -17.25
C ARG A 446 -7.51 28.67 -17.62
N ARG A 447 -6.79 27.92 -16.78
CA ARG A 447 -6.59 26.48 -16.99
C ARG A 447 -7.91 25.71 -16.92
N LEU A 448 -8.78 26.02 -15.96
CA LEU A 448 -10.10 25.39 -15.82
C LEU A 448 -10.98 25.67 -17.04
N VAL A 449 -11.02 26.92 -17.49
CA VAL A 449 -11.76 27.34 -18.68
C VAL A 449 -11.20 26.66 -19.93
N ASP A 450 -9.87 26.64 -20.13
CA ASP A 450 -9.24 25.99 -21.29
C ASP A 450 -9.47 24.47 -21.32
N ASP A 451 -9.34 23.80 -20.17
CA ASP A 451 -9.70 22.38 -20.05
C ASP A 451 -11.17 22.18 -20.47
N MET A 452 -12.10 22.96 -19.90
CA MET A 452 -13.54 22.84 -20.19
C MET A 452 -13.93 23.23 -21.63
N GLN A 453 -13.21 24.16 -22.27
CA GLN A 453 -13.42 24.53 -23.68
C GLN A 453 -13.01 23.42 -24.65
N ASN A 454 -11.95 22.69 -24.30
CA ASN A 454 -11.45 21.58 -25.10
C ASN A 454 -12.16 20.24 -24.77
N ASP A 455 -13.37 20.31 -24.20
CA ASP A 455 -14.16 19.17 -23.69
C ASP A 455 -13.38 18.27 -22.69
N ARG A 456 -12.37 18.82 -22.01
CA ARG A 456 -11.60 18.14 -20.97
C ARG A 456 -12.16 18.51 -19.61
N LYS A 457 -12.59 17.52 -18.84
CA LYS A 457 -13.09 17.80 -17.49
C LYS A 457 -11.97 18.23 -16.54
N PRO A 458 -12.27 19.11 -15.57
CA PRO A 458 -11.29 19.67 -14.64
C PRO A 458 -10.92 18.67 -13.54
N TYR A 459 -10.25 17.59 -13.93
CA TYR A 459 -9.65 16.64 -13.00
C TYR A 459 -8.31 17.14 -12.49
N SER A 460 -7.97 16.79 -11.25
CA SER A 460 -6.65 17.10 -10.68
C SER A 460 -5.53 16.53 -11.55
N SER A 461 -4.37 17.19 -11.55
CA SER A 461 -3.19 16.69 -12.27
C SER A 461 -2.80 15.29 -11.81
N MET A 462 -2.90 15.03 -10.50
CA MET A 462 -2.63 13.73 -9.91
C MET A 462 -3.55 12.62 -10.45
N LEU A 463 -4.85 12.89 -10.62
CA LEU A 463 -5.80 11.92 -11.19
C LEU A 463 -5.53 11.69 -12.68
N LYS A 464 -5.22 12.76 -13.44
CA LYS A 464 -4.85 12.67 -14.86
C LYS A 464 -3.56 11.85 -15.03
N GLU A 465 -2.55 12.08 -14.20
CA GLU A 465 -1.30 11.31 -14.17
C GLU A 465 -1.56 9.84 -13.80
N ALA A 466 -2.36 9.56 -12.77
CA ALA A 466 -2.70 8.20 -12.36
C ALA A 466 -3.41 7.43 -13.48
N ARG A 467 -4.38 8.06 -14.13
CA ARG A 467 -5.08 7.49 -15.29
C ARG A 467 -4.11 7.17 -16.42
N SER A 468 -3.30 8.14 -16.84
CA SER A 468 -2.34 7.97 -17.93
C SER A 468 -1.25 6.95 -17.61
N ALA A 469 -0.77 6.90 -16.37
CA ALA A 469 0.22 5.93 -15.94
C ALA A 469 -0.35 4.51 -15.89
N LEU A 470 -1.58 4.33 -15.38
CA LEU A 470 -2.25 3.03 -15.37
C LEU A 470 -2.60 2.57 -16.79
N GLU A 471 -3.10 3.48 -17.64
CA GLU A 471 -3.39 3.23 -19.06
C GLU A 471 -2.13 2.83 -19.82
N ARG A 472 -1.02 3.53 -19.62
CA ARG A 472 0.27 3.19 -20.23
C ARG A 472 0.76 1.83 -19.76
N ARG A 473 0.78 1.56 -18.45
CA ARG A 473 1.25 0.26 -17.92
C ARG A 473 0.39 -0.92 -18.39
N LEU A 474 -0.93 -0.75 -18.43
CA LEU A 474 -1.84 -1.76 -18.99
C LEU A 474 -1.63 -1.93 -20.49
N SER A 475 -1.41 -0.84 -21.22
CA SER A 475 -1.17 -0.91 -22.66
C SER A 475 0.17 -1.59 -22.98
N ASP A 476 1.20 -1.31 -22.17
CA ASP A 476 2.53 -1.93 -22.27
C ASP A 476 2.46 -3.44 -21.95
N SER A 477 1.65 -3.85 -20.97
CA SER A 477 1.50 -5.28 -20.62
C SER A 477 0.70 -6.07 -21.66
N TYR A 478 -0.25 -5.44 -22.34
CA TYR A 478 -1.14 -6.08 -23.31
C TYR A 478 -0.76 -5.87 -24.79
N GLY A 479 0.25 -5.04 -25.08
CA GLY A 479 0.70 -4.75 -26.45
C GLY A 479 -0.32 -4.01 -27.32
N ARG A 480 -1.37 -3.44 -26.71
CA ARG A 480 -2.43 -2.66 -27.36
C ARG A 480 -2.98 -1.62 -26.39
N THR A 481 -3.54 -0.52 -26.90
CA THR A 481 -4.08 0.53 -26.02
C THR A 481 -5.28 0.04 -25.21
N ILE A 482 -5.11 -0.06 -23.88
CA ILE A 482 -6.17 -0.39 -22.93
C ILE A 482 -6.64 0.89 -22.24
N LYS A 483 -7.83 1.38 -22.62
CA LYS A 483 -8.36 2.66 -22.13
C LYS A 483 -8.71 2.58 -20.64
N VAL A 484 -8.16 3.49 -19.84
CA VAL A 484 -8.58 3.72 -18.45
C VAL A 484 -9.42 4.98 -18.41
N SER A 485 -10.64 4.87 -17.91
CA SER A 485 -11.60 5.98 -17.86
C SER A 485 -11.87 6.40 -16.42
N ILE A 486 -12.29 7.64 -16.22
CA ILE A 486 -12.74 8.13 -14.91
C ILE A 486 -14.24 7.88 -14.82
N PHE A 487 -14.73 7.38 -13.68
CA PHE A 487 -16.11 6.90 -13.55
C PHE A 487 -17.16 7.97 -13.93
N ALA A 488 -16.95 9.23 -13.52
CA ALA A 488 -17.81 10.36 -13.85
C ALA A 488 -17.95 10.66 -15.36
N ASP A 489 -17.03 10.16 -16.20
CA ASP A 489 -17.08 10.30 -17.67
C ASP A 489 -18.01 9.28 -18.33
N LEU A 490 -18.43 8.24 -17.62
CA LEU A 490 -19.06 7.07 -18.23
C LEU A 490 -20.59 7.07 -18.13
N PHE A 491 -21.20 8.06 -17.49
CA PHE A 491 -22.66 8.14 -17.30
C PHE A 491 -23.15 9.59 -17.20
N ASN A 492 -24.46 9.77 -17.40
CA ASN A 492 -25.15 11.06 -17.33
C ASN A 492 -26.22 11.05 -16.23
N VAL A 493 -26.53 12.22 -15.68
CA VAL A 493 -27.72 12.44 -14.84
C VAL A 493 -28.79 13.07 -15.74
N GLU A 494 -29.90 12.36 -15.96
CA GLU A 494 -31.01 12.86 -16.79
C GLU A 494 -31.95 13.76 -15.97
N ASP A 495 -32.10 13.47 -14.67
CA ASP A 495 -32.96 14.23 -13.77
C ASP A 495 -32.20 15.41 -13.14
N ALA A 496 -32.59 16.63 -13.51
CA ALA A 496 -31.94 17.86 -13.06
C ALA A 496 -32.16 18.13 -11.56
N GLU A 497 -33.27 17.68 -10.98
CA GLU A 497 -33.59 17.87 -9.55
C GLU A 497 -32.58 17.11 -8.67
N TRP A 498 -32.23 15.89 -9.08
CA TRP A 498 -31.36 14.99 -8.33
C TRP A 498 -29.88 15.15 -8.64
N LYS A 499 -29.50 16.06 -9.54
CA LYS A 499 -28.12 16.24 -10.01
C LYS A 499 -27.13 16.51 -8.88
N ASN A 500 -27.46 17.43 -7.97
CA ASN A 500 -26.57 17.76 -6.86
C ASN A 500 -26.50 16.61 -5.85
N ALA A 501 -27.63 15.92 -5.60
CA ALA A 501 -27.68 14.77 -4.72
C ALA A 501 -26.83 13.60 -5.26
N VAL A 502 -26.89 13.30 -6.55
CA VAL A 502 -26.03 12.29 -7.20
C VAL A 502 -24.56 12.67 -7.11
N GLU A 503 -24.21 13.92 -7.45
CA GLU A 503 -22.84 14.45 -7.40
C GLU A 503 -22.25 14.40 -5.98
N GLY A 504 -23.04 14.77 -4.98
CA GLY A 504 -22.64 14.77 -3.57
C GLY A 504 -22.58 13.36 -2.97
N ARG A 505 -23.50 12.48 -3.33
CA ARG A 505 -23.55 11.11 -2.79
C ARG A 505 -22.44 10.23 -3.38
N MET A 506 -22.12 10.43 -4.65
CA MET A 506 -20.96 9.80 -5.28
C MET A 506 -19.65 10.36 -4.73
N GLY A 507 -19.58 11.65 -4.37
CA GLY A 507 -18.42 12.24 -3.69
C GLY A 507 -17.09 11.93 -4.40
N ARG A 508 -16.13 11.31 -3.69
CA ARG A 508 -14.83 10.87 -4.27
C ARG A 508 -14.96 9.70 -5.24
N LEU A 509 -15.97 8.84 -5.09
CA LEU A 509 -16.15 7.64 -5.90
C LEU A 509 -16.34 7.97 -7.39
N LYS A 510 -16.93 9.13 -7.73
CA LYS A 510 -17.05 9.59 -9.12
C LYS A 510 -15.71 9.88 -9.80
N LEU A 511 -14.66 10.13 -9.00
CA LEU A 511 -13.29 10.37 -9.48
C LEU A 511 -12.46 9.08 -9.57
N SER A 512 -13.06 7.92 -9.29
CA SER A 512 -12.36 6.64 -9.38
C SER A 512 -12.02 6.27 -10.81
N LEU A 513 -10.90 5.57 -10.98
CA LEU A 513 -10.49 4.94 -12.23
C LEU A 513 -11.31 3.67 -12.46
N VAL A 514 -11.61 3.42 -13.74
CA VAL A 514 -12.42 2.29 -14.19
C VAL A 514 -11.80 1.67 -15.42
N THR A 515 -11.71 0.35 -15.39
CA THR A 515 -11.28 -0.48 -16.53
C THR A 515 -12.36 -1.52 -16.85
N GLU A 516 -12.36 -2.04 -18.07
CA GLU A 516 -13.26 -3.13 -18.42
C GLU A 516 -13.03 -4.36 -17.51
N PRO A 517 -14.08 -5.14 -17.20
CA PRO A 517 -14.01 -6.29 -16.28
C PRO A 517 -12.86 -7.27 -16.59
N ARG A 518 -12.61 -7.56 -17.86
CA ARG A 518 -11.53 -8.46 -18.29
C ARG A 518 -10.12 -8.01 -17.87
N TYR A 519 -9.91 -6.72 -17.65
CA TYR A 519 -8.61 -6.15 -17.25
C TYR A 519 -8.56 -5.74 -15.77
N ALA A 520 -9.66 -5.88 -15.01
CA ALA A 520 -9.77 -5.35 -13.66
C ALA A 520 -8.74 -5.95 -12.68
N HIS A 521 -8.40 -7.23 -12.84
CA HIS A 521 -7.40 -7.90 -12.00
C HIS A 521 -5.99 -7.35 -12.22
N ASP A 522 -5.58 -7.22 -13.48
CA ASP A 522 -4.25 -6.71 -13.81
C ASP A 522 -4.14 -5.21 -13.56
N ALA A 523 -5.23 -4.47 -13.77
CA ALA A 523 -5.30 -3.07 -13.36
C ALA A 523 -5.09 -2.93 -11.85
N ALA A 524 -5.66 -3.81 -11.03
CA ALA A 524 -5.44 -3.80 -9.58
C ALA A 524 -4.00 -4.18 -9.19
N LYS A 525 -3.39 -5.17 -9.87
CA LYS A 525 -1.97 -5.53 -9.66
C LYS A 525 -1.05 -4.34 -9.97
N LEU A 526 -1.23 -3.70 -11.12
CA LEU A 526 -0.42 -2.56 -11.56
C LEU A 526 -0.66 -1.32 -10.69
N PHE A 527 -1.91 -1.05 -10.32
CA PHE A 527 -2.26 0.10 -9.49
C PHE A 527 -1.65 -0.02 -8.08
N ARG A 528 -1.52 -1.24 -7.53
CA ARG A 528 -0.85 -1.49 -6.24
C ARG A 528 0.62 -1.05 -6.22
N GLU A 529 1.31 -1.12 -7.35
CA GLU A 529 2.70 -0.67 -7.47
C GLU A 529 2.83 0.86 -7.54
N MET A 530 1.74 1.56 -7.89
CA MET A 530 1.73 3.00 -8.13
C MET A 530 1.48 3.80 -6.84
N LYS A 531 2.34 3.59 -5.82
CA LYS A 531 2.22 4.21 -4.48
C LYS A 531 2.16 5.75 -4.47
N LYS A 532 2.55 6.44 -5.55
CA LYS A 532 2.46 7.91 -5.68
C LYS A 532 1.00 8.41 -5.67
N PHE A 533 0.02 7.57 -5.98
CA PHE A 533 -1.38 7.97 -6.17
C PHE A 533 -2.31 7.46 -5.07
N GLU A 534 -1.94 7.67 -3.80
CA GLU A 534 -2.70 7.19 -2.63
C GLU A 534 -4.12 7.76 -2.55
N GLU A 535 -4.35 8.97 -3.09
CA GLU A 535 -5.65 9.64 -3.04
C GLU A 535 -6.61 9.22 -4.15
N VAL A 536 -6.16 8.39 -5.10
CA VAL A 536 -6.92 7.91 -6.26
C VAL A 536 -7.46 6.50 -5.99
N GLU A 537 -8.72 6.25 -6.35
CA GLU A 537 -9.40 4.97 -6.16
C GLU A 537 -9.55 4.23 -7.50
N LEU A 538 -9.54 2.90 -7.47
CA LEU A 538 -9.77 2.02 -8.64
C LEU A 538 -10.96 1.09 -8.37
N ILE A 539 -11.97 1.13 -9.24
CA ILE A 539 -13.16 0.28 -9.10
C ILE A 539 -12.89 -1.12 -9.68
N ASN A 540 -13.13 -2.16 -8.89
CA ASN A 540 -13.09 -3.54 -9.35
C ASN A 540 -14.38 -3.92 -10.08
N THR A 541 -14.44 -3.60 -11.37
CA THR A 541 -15.61 -3.82 -12.24
C THR A 541 -15.97 -5.31 -12.37
N ALA A 542 -14.99 -6.21 -12.41
CA ALA A 542 -15.22 -7.66 -12.50
C ALA A 542 -15.92 -8.24 -11.27
N ALA A 543 -15.54 -7.77 -10.08
CA ALA A 543 -16.19 -8.21 -8.84
C ALA A 543 -17.64 -7.70 -8.75
N ILE A 544 -17.90 -6.48 -9.22
CA ILE A 544 -19.23 -5.88 -9.19
C ILE A 544 -20.17 -6.61 -10.16
N GLU A 545 -19.72 -6.91 -11.38
CA GLU A 545 -20.50 -7.63 -12.38
C GLU A 545 -20.92 -9.03 -11.88
N LYS A 546 -19.99 -9.76 -11.23
CA LYS A 546 -20.28 -11.07 -10.61
C LYS A 546 -21.25 -11.01 -9.44
N SER A 547 -21.38 -9.87 -8.77
CA SER A 547 -22.21 -9.72 -7.57
C SER A 547 -23.71 -9.65 -7.85
N GLY A 548 -24.12 -9.35 -9.11
CA GLY A 548 -25.53 -9.25 -9.49
C GLY A 548 -26.31 -8.26 -8.64
N ALA A 549 -25.98 -6.95 -8.73
CA ALA A 549 -26.61 -5.92 -7.91
C ALA A 549 -28.11 -5.74 -8.24
N ALA A 550 -28.97 -6.04 -7.26
CA ALA A 550 -30.40 -5.73 -7.32
C ALA A 550 -30.65 -4.24 -7.02
N THR A 551 -31.59 -3.64 -7.74
CA THR A 551 -32.06 -2.25 -7.57
C THR A 551 -33.40 -2.23 -6.85
N GLU A 552 -33.57 -1.31 -5.91
CA GLU A 552 -34.85 -1.03 -5.28
C GLU A 552 -35.65 -0.02 -6.13
N GLU A 553 -36.99 -0.11 -6.06
CA GLU A 553 -37.89 0.89 -6.65
C GLU A 553 -37.69 2.25 -5.95
N ASN A 554 -37.79 3.34 -6.72
CA ASN A 554 -37.58 4.72 -6.27
C ASN A 554 -36.13 5.01 -5.80
N SER A 555 -35.17 4.25 -6.31
CA SER A 555 -33.76 4.48 -6.01
C SER A 555 -33.16 5.65 -6.80
N LEU A 556 -32.09 6.24 -6.27
CA LEU A 556 -31.31 7.32 -6.89
C LEU A 556 -30.65 6.87 -8.21
N TYR A 557 -30.53 5.56 -8.42
CA TYR A 557 -30.10 4.99 -9.70
C TYR A 557 -31.02 5.37 -10.87
N GLU A 558 -32.32 5.57 -10.64
CA GLU A 558 -33.27 5.96 -11.70
C GLU A 558 -32.98 7.35 -12.30
N ALA A 559 -32.21 8.20 -11.59
CA ALA A 559 -31.83 9.52 -12.07
C ALA A 559 -30.63 9.51 -13.03
N VAL A 560 -29.94 8.36 -13.19
CA VAL A 560 -28.72 8.23 -13.98
C VAL A 560 -28.85 7.25 -15.14
N ARG A 561 -28.10 7.48 -16.21
CA ARG A 561 -28.11 6.62 -17.41
C ARG A 561 -26.71 6.43 -18.01
N THR A 562 -26.45 5.23 -18.51
CA THR A 562 -25.21 4.86 -19.23
C THR A 562 -25.52 3.82 -20.32
N ASP A 563 -24.73 3.83 -21.39
CA ASP A 563 -24.80 2.85 -22.48
C ASP A 563 -23.83 1.67 -22.28
N ILE A 564 -23.03 1.68 -21.20
CA ILE A 564 -21.94 0.72 -20.97
C ILE A 564 -22.37 -0.31 -19.91
N PRO A 565 -22.46 -1.62 -20.23
CA PRO A 565 -23.01 -2.64 -19.33
C PRO A 565 -22.32 -2.76 -17.96
N TYR A 566 -20.99 -2.73 -17.91
CA TYR A 566 -20.27 -2.85 -16.63
C TYR A 566 -20.34 -1.58 -15.77
N VAL A 567 -20.55 -0.41 -16.40
CA VAL A 567 -20.77 0.86 -15.70
C VAL A 567 -22.17 0.87 -15.10
N ASP A 568 -23.15 0.35 -15.83
CA ASP A 568 -24.52 0.16 -15.33
C ASP A 568 -24.54 -0.72 -14.08
N ALA A 569 -23.82 -1.84 -14.09
CA ALA A 569 -23.66 -2.69 -12.91
C ALA A 569 -23.04 -1.94 -11.71
N CYS A 570 -22.09 -1.04 -11.95
CA CYS A 570 -21.51 -0.18 -10.90
C CYS A 570 -22.54 0.83 -10.37
N LEU A 571 -23.30 1.49 -11.23
CA LEU A 571 -24.33 2.45 -10.81
C LEU A 571 -25.43 1.75 -9.99
N LYS A 572 -25.89 0.56 -10.41
CA LYS A 572 -26.83 -0.25 -9.64
C LYS A 572 -26.28 -0.62 -8.26
N ARG A 573 -25.00 -0.97 -8.18
CA ARG A 573 -24.33 -1.32 -6.92
C ARG A 573 -24.24 -0.14 -5.95
N TYR A 574 -23.91 1.07 -6.45
CA TYR A 574 -23.65 2.23 -5.60
C TYR A 574 -24.87 3.10 -5.32
N LEU A 575 -25.80 3.22 -6.27
CA LEU A 575 -26.98 4.09 -6.18
C LEU A 575 -28.29 3.33 -6.04
N GLY A 576 -28.33 2.03 -6.39
CA GLY A 576 -29.57 1.24 -6.46
C GLY A 576 -30.23 0.90 -5.13
N ARG A 577 -29.62 1.26 -3.99
CA ARG A 577 -30.18 1.07 -2.64
C ARG A 577 -30.55 2.38 -1.94
N ILE A 578 -30.24 3.51 -2.57
CA ILE A 578 -30.39 4.83 -1.97
C ILE A 578 -31.75 5.37 -2.42
N GLN A 579 -32.69 5.54 -1.51
CA GLN A 579 -34.03 6.02 -1.82
C GLN A 579 -34.06 7.53 -2.06
N LYS A 580 -34.84 7.97 -3.04
CA LYS A 580 -35.16 9.39 -3.27
C LYS A 580 -36.22 9.83 -2.25
N CYS A 581 -35.90 10.81 -1.41
CA CYS A 581 -36.79 11.35 -0.39
C CYS A 581 -36.89 12.87 -0.52
N HIS A 582 -38.06 13.47 -0.36
CA HIS A 582 -38.22 14.94 -0.39
C HIS A 582 -38.31 15.56 1.00
N THR A 583 -38.59 14.75 2.03
CA THR A 583 -38.83 15.20 3.40
C THR A 583 -37.99 14.42 4.42
N ILE A 584 -37.83 14.97 5.62
CA ILE A 584 -37.09 14.30 6.71
C ILE A 584 -37.86 13.05 7.17
N GLU A 585 -39.19 13.11 7.18
CA GLU A 585 -40.08 12.01 7.56
C GLU A 585 -40.00 10.82 6.60
N GLU A 586 -39.65 11.07 5.32
CA GLU A 586 -39.34 10.02 4.35
C GLU A 586 -37.95 9.42 4.59
N LEU A 587 -36.95 10.25 4.90
CA LEU A 587 -35.59 9.79 5.23
C LEU A 587 -35.58 8.86 6.46
N GLU A 588 -36.39 9.14 7.49
CA GLU A 588 -36.47 8.30 8.70
C GLU A 588 -37.02 6.89 8.44
N LYS A 589 -37.83 6.72 7.38
CA LYS A 589 -38.49 5.45 7.06
C LYS A 589 -37.63 4.52 6.21
N VAL A 590 -36.60 5.06 5.55
CA VAL A 590 -35.73 4.32 4.63
C VAL A 590 -34.40 3.96 5.29
N ARG A 591 -33.70 2.92 4.81
CA ARG A 591 -32.39 2.53 5.38
C ARG A 591 -31.23 3.40 4.88
N ASP A 592 -31.33 3.88 3.65
CA ASP A 592 -30.38 4.78 2.99
C ASP A 592 -31.19 5.67 2.06
N GLY A 593 -31.08 6.99 2.23
CA GLY A 593 -31.87 7.97 1.50
C GLY A 593 -31.14 9.29 1.34
N VAL A 594 -31.56 10.06 0.34
CA VAL A 594 -31.04 11.41 0.09
C VAL A 594 -32.17 12.31 -0.40
N THR A 595 -32.05 13.60 -0.08
CA THR A 595 -32.92 14.66 -0.57
C THR A 595 -32.26 15.50 -1.67
N PRO A 596 -33.04 16.20 -2.52
CA PRO A 596 -32.49 17.03 -3.60
C PRO A 596 -31.56 18.15 -3.11
N ASP A 597 -31.82 18.70 -1.93
CA ASP A 597 -30.99 19.71 -1.25
C ASP A 597 -29.72 19.13 -0.60
N CYS A 598 -29.38 17.87 -0.92
CA CYS A 598 -28.14 17.21 -0.52
C CYS A 598 -28.05 16.88 0.98
N TYR A 599 -29.19 16.63 1.62
CA TYR A 599 -29.28 16.03 2.96
C TYR A 599 -29.44 14.51 2.85
N SER A 600 -28.64 13.75 3.59
CA SER A 600 -28.55 12.30 3.43
C SER A 600 -28.73 11.57 4.76
N TYR A 601 -29.43 10.44 4.72
CA TYR A 601 -29.59 9.52 5.84
C TYR A 601 -29.03 8.15 5.46
N SER A 602 -28.07 7.62 6.20
CA SER A 602 -27.53 6.27 5.95
C SER A 602 -26.93 5.69 7.24
N ASN A 603 -27.03 4.37 7.45
CA ASN A 603 -26.53 3.71 8.67
C ASN A 603 -27.00 4.39 9.97
N PHE A 604 -28.25 4.87 10.00
CA PHE A 604 -28.85 5.58 11.13
C PHE A 604 -28.21 6.96 11.45
N ILE A 605 -27.59 7.62 10.46
CA ILE A 605 -26.94 8.95 10.61
C ILE A 605 -27.46 9.92 9.54
N PHE A 606 -27.89 11.10 9.99
CA PHE A 606 -28.18 12.25 9.11
C PHE A 606 -26.92 13.08 8.85
N ARG A 607 -26.73 13.55 7.62
CA ARG A 607 -25.59 14.40 7.24
C ARG A 607 -25.89 15.29 6.04
N HIS A 608 -25.30 16.47 6.02
CA HIS A 608 -25.17 17.27 4.80
C HIS A 608 -24.03 16.72 3.94
N LEU A 609 -24.26 16.58 2.64
CA LEU A 609 -23.19 16.30 1.68
C LEU A 609 -22.31 17.56 1.53
N ARG A 610 -21.03 17.38 1.18
CA ARG A 610 -20.08 18.50 1.11
C ARG A 610 -20.41 19.39 -0.09
N LYS A 611 -20.65 20.68 0.16
CA LYS A 611 -20.96 21.69 -0.86
C LYS A 611 -19.96 21.71 -2.03
N ASN A 612 -18.68 21.59 -1.70
CA ASN A 612 -17.60 21.53 -2.71
C ASN A 612 -17.76 20.34 -3.68
N ASP A 613 -18.29 19.21 -3.23
CA ASP A 613 -18.38 17.99 -4.05
C ASP A 613 -19.43 18.15 -5.16
N TYR A 614 -20.53 18.88 -4.93
CA TYR A 614 -21.60 19.05 -5.93
C TYR A 614 -21.65 20.44 -6.60
N GLU A 615 -20.93 21.45 -6.09
CA GLU A 615 -20.82 22.76 -6.75
C GLU A 615 -19.52 22.92 -7.53
N LYS A 616 -18.38 23.03 -6.83
CA LYS A 616 -17.06 23.31 -7.41
C LYS A 616 -16.49 22.10 -8.18
N TYR A 617 -16.70 20.89 -7.68
CA TYR A 617 -16.17 19.64 -8.27
C TYR A 617 -17.23 18.75 -8.92
N ALA A 618 -18.40 19.32 -9.27
CA ALA A 618 -19.41 18.60 -10.04
C ALA A 618 -18.92 18.36 -11.47
N CYS A 619 -18.77 17.09 -11.83
CA CYS A 619 -18.11 16.64 -13.05
C CYS A 619 -18.76 15.39 -13.68
N ILE A 620 -19.91 14.94 -13.18
CA ILE A 620 -20.66 13.81 -13.74
C ILE A 620 -21.34 14.24 -15.05
N GLY A 621 -21.16 13.42 -16.09
CA GLY A 621 -21.79 13.61 -17.40
C GLY A 621 -20.82 13.48 -18.56
N THR A 622 -21.18 12.83 -19.66
CA THR A 622 -20.29 12.61 -20.82
C THR A 622 -19.87 13.90 -21.54
N LYS A 623 -20.55 15.03 -21.27
CA LYS A 623 -20.26 16.35 -21.84
C LYS A 623 -19.99 17.37 -20.74
N VAL A 624 -19.13 18.33 -21.04
CA VAL A 624 -18.85 19.46 -20.14
C VAL A 624 -20.08 20.37 -20.07
N SER A 625 -20.44 20.83 -18.86
CA SER A 625 -21.58 21.74 -18.66
C SER A 625 -21.30 23.11 -19.28
N LYS A 626 -22.03 23.44 -20.36
CA LYS A 626 -21.94 24.74 -21.04
C LYS A 626 -22.30 25.92 -20.13
N THR A 627 -23.24 25.71 -19.20
CA THR A 627 -23.67 26.73 -18.23
C THR A 627 -22.54 27.12 -17.28
N LYS A 628 -21.87 26.13 -16.67
CA LYS A 628 -20.72 26.39 -15.79
C LYS A 628 -19.51 26.95 -16.54
N LEU A 629 -19.31 26.53 -17.80
CA LEU A 629 -18.25 27.12 -18.64
C LEU A 629 -18.48 28.63 -18.85
N ALA A 630 -19.73 29.06 -19.02
CA ALA A 630 -20.07 30.48 -19.15
C ALA A 630 -19.77 31.25 -17.86
N GLU A 631 -20.17 30.72 -16.69
CA GLU A 631 -19.87 31.31 -15.38
C GLU A 631 -18.36 31.46 -15.12
N TYR A 632 -17.57 30.42 -15.41
CA TYR A 632 -16.11 30.50 -15.26
C TYR A 632 -15.45 31.44 -16.25
N ARG A 633 -15.99 31.57 -17.47
CA ARG A 633 -15.51 32.56 -18.45
C ARG A 633 -15.75 33.99 -17.97
N GLU A 634 -16.93 34.27 -17.44
CA GLU A 634 -17.25 35.60 -16.91
C GLU A 634 -16.36 35.96 -15.72
N ASN A 635 -16.14 35.00 -14.80
CA ASN A 635 -15.24 35.21 -13.66
C ASN A 635 -13.78 35.40 -14.10
N LEU A 636 -13.32 34.64 -15.11
CA LEU A 636 -12.00 34.79 -15.67
C LEU A 636 -11.82 36.17 -16.32
N GLU A 637 -12.81 36.64 -17.08
CA GLU A 637 -12.75 37.95 -17.73
C GLU A 637 -12.65 39.07 -16.70
N LYS A 638 -13.46 39.04 -15.63
CA LYS A 638 -13.37 40.01 -14.53
C LYS A 638 -11.98 40.03 -13.89
N GLN A 639 -11.45 38.88 -13.50
CA GLN A 639 -10.13 38.83 -12.86
C GLN A 639 -8.97 39.17 -13.83
N GLU A 640 -9.08 38.84 -15.12
CA GLU A 640 -8.10 39.26 -16.13
C GLU A 640 -8.09 40.78 -16.32
N THR A 641 -9.25 41.44 -16.25
CA THR A 641 -9.33 42.91 -16.30
C THR A 641 -8.69 43.56 -15.08
N GLU A 642 -8.98 43.07 -13.87
CA GLU A 642 -8.36 43.54 -12.63
C GLU A 642 -6.84 43.34 -12.64
N TYR A 643 -6.37 42.18 -13.14
CA TYR A 643 -4.94 41.90 -13.26
C TYR A 643 -4.23 42.83 -14.24
N ALA A 644 -4.87 43.11 -15.39
CA ALA A 644 -4.32 44.02 -16.39
C ALA A 644 -4.24 45.46 -15.85
N GLU A 645 -5.23 45.90 -15.08
CA GLU A 645 -5.27 47.22 -14.46
C GLU A 645 -4.18 47.37 -13.39
N LEU A 646 -4.07 46.40 -12.47
CA LEU A 646 -3.03 46.39 -11.44
C LEU A 646 -1.61 46.36 -12.05
N ARG A 647 -1.40 45.55 -13.09
CA ARG A 647 -0.13 45.51 -13.82
C ARG A 647 0.21 46.86 -14.46
N ARG A 648 -0.78 47.54 -15.06
CA ARG A 648 -0.60 48.86 -15.65
C ARG A 648 -0.21 49.91 -14.60
N GLN A 649 -0.78 49.84 -13.40
CA GLN A 649 -0.41 50.72 -12.29
C GLN A 649 1.03 50.47 -11.83
N ILE A 650 1.45 49.21 -11.67
CA ILE A 650 2.83 48.83 -11.31
C ILE A 650 3.83 49.32 -12.36
N ASP A 651 3.54 49.14 -13.65
CA ASP A 651 4.46 49.54 -14.73
C ASP A 651 4.61 51.07 -14.78
N ARG A 652 3.57 51.84 -14.45
CA ARG A 652 3.63 53.31 -14.31
C ARG A 652 4.45 53.74 -13.09
N LEU A 653 4.23 53.13 -11.94
CA LEU A 653 5.00 53.42 -10.71
C LEU A 653 6.49 53.11 -10.88
N LYS A 654 6.84 52.01 -11.57
CA LYS A 654 8.24 51.67 -11.90
C LYS A 654 8.94 52.69 -12.78
N ALA A 655 8.21 53.46 -13.59
CA ALA A 655 8.81 54.48 -14.45
C ALA A 655 9.49 55.61 -13.63
N ALA A 656 9.05 55.83 -12.39
CA ALA A 656 9.64 56.82 -11.48
C ALA A 656 11.12 56.53 -11.12
N ALA A 657 11.56 55.28 -11.21
CA ALA A 657 12.96 54.91 -11.02
C ALA A 657 13.88 55.50 -12.11
N GLY A 658 13.34 55.83 -13.28
CA GLY A 658 14.07 56.43 -14.40
C GLY A 658 14.02 57.97 -14.46
N PHE A 659 13.44 58.62 -13.45
CA PHE A 659 13.39 60.08 -13.37
C PHE A 659 14.69 60.64 -12.75
N GLU A 660 15.00 61.91 -13.01
CA GLU A 660 16.22 62.56 -12.50
C GLU A 660 16.19 62.68 -10.97
N ASP A 661 17.31 62.38 -10.31
CA ASP A 661 17.47 62.33 -8.85
C ASP A 661 18.60 63.20 -8.29
N LEU A 662 19.24 64.01 -9.14
CA LEU A 662 20.26 64.98 -8.73
C LEU A 662 21.48 64.31 -8.06
N ASP A 663 22.00 63.27 -8.68
CA ASP A 663 23.14 62.51 -8.15
C ASP A 663 24.50 63.20 -8.27
N ASN A 664 24.63 64.23 -9.13
CA ASN A 664 25.86 65.00 -9.32
C ASN A 664 26.02 66.16 -8.32
N ASP A 665 27.23 66.70 -8.19
CA ASP A 665 27.53 67.80 -7.26
C ASP A 665 26.87 69.13 -7.64
N THR A 666 26.57 69.98 -6.66
CA THR A 666 25.97 71.30 -6.86
C THR A 666 26.77 72.18 -7.85
N GLU A 667 28.10 72.06 -7.83
CA GLU A 667 29.00 72.84 -8.70
C GLU A 667 28.87 72.46 -10.18
N TYR A 668 28.55 71.19 -10.47
CA TYR A 668 28.29 70.69 -11.81
C TYR A 668 27.03 71.33 -12.42
N PHE A 669 25.94 71.42 -11.65
CA PHE A 669 24.69 72.04 -12.11
C PHE A 669 24.82 73.55 -12.30
N VAL A 670 25.60 74.24 -11.45
CA VAL A 670 25.89 75.68 -11.60
C VAL A 670 26.66 75.97 -12.88
N ARG A 671 27.65 75.14 -13.25
CA ARG A 671 28.41 75.28 -14.50
C ARG A 671 27.51 75.16 -15.73
N LEU A 672 26.67 74.12 -15.75
CA LEU A 672 25.74 73.83 -16.84
C LEU A 672 24.73 74.97 -17.07
N SER A 673 24.23 75.60 -16.00
CA SER A 673 23.28 76.73 -16.11
C SER A 673 23.83 77.98 -16.80
N LYS A 674 25.16 78.17 -16.84
CA LYS A 674 25.84 79.37 -17.38
C LYS A 674 26.35 79.21 -18.82
N ALA A 675 26.50 77.97 -19.30
CA ALA A 675 27.15 77.64 -20.58
C ALA A 675 26.47 78.29 -21.81
N GLY A 676 25.15 78.44 -21.80
CA GLY A 676 24.41 79.06 -22.92
C GLY A 676 24.80 80.51 -23.20
N LYS A 677 25.15 81.31 -22.18
CA LYS A 677 25.51 82.73 -22.35
C LYS A 677 26.95 82.95 -22.83
N GLU A 678 27.85 82.01 -22.56
CA GLU A 678 29.26 82.11 -22.99
C GLU A 678 29.45 81.62 -24.44
N LEU A 679 28.59 80.70 -24.90
CA LEU A 679 28.56 80.23 -26.29
C LEU A 679 28.31 81.36 -27.30
N ASP A 680 27.38 82.28 -27.00
CA ASP A 680 26.99 83.36 -27.91
C ASP A 680 28.11 84.39 -28.10
N LYS A 681 28.92 84.67 -27.06
CA LYS A 681 30.03 85.64 -27.13
C LYS A 681 31.19 85.15 -28.01
N ILE A 682 31.52 83.87 -27.92
CA ILE A 682 32.64 83.26 -28.66
C ILE A 682 32.31 83.19 -30.15
N THR A 683 31.05 82.92 -30.49
CA THR A 683 30.59 82.79 -31.89
C THR A 683 30.74 84.11 -32.66
N GLY A 684 30.50 85.27 -32.03
CA GLY A 684 30.68 86.59 -32.67
C GLY A 684 32.14 86.98 -32.93
N SER A 685 33.07 86.55 -32.07
CA SER A 685 34.50 86.88 -32.20
C SER A 685 35.18 86.14 -33.36
N ILE A 686 34.70 84.92 -33.67
CA ILE A 686 35.20 84.08 -34.78
C ILE A 686 34.87 84.70 -36.15
N THR A 687 33.73 85.36 -36.29
CA THR A 687 33.28 85.93 -37.57
C THR A 687 34.08 87.15 -38.02
N GLU A 688 34.52 87.99 -37.08
CA GLU A 688 35.31 89.19 -37.37
C GLU A 688 36.75 88.84 -37.80
N LEU A 689 37.38 87.89 -37.11
CA LEU A 689 38.74 87.46 -37.42
C LEU A 689 38.91 86.85 -38.82
N ARG A 690 37.87 86.18 -39.35
CA ARG A 690 37.89 85.57 -40.69
C ARG A 690 37.96 86.60 -41.82
N GLN A 691 37.32 87.76 -41.66
CA GLN A 691 37.29 88.80 -42.68
C GLN A 691 38.65 89.52 -42.82
N ASP A 692 39.40 89.63 -41.71
CA ASP A 692 40.71 90.27 -41.69
C ASP A 692 41.81 89.45 -42.38
N ILE A 693 41.77 88.12 -42.23
CA ILE A 693 42.75 87.20 -42.85
C ILE A 693 42.64 87.23 -44.37
N GLU A 694 41.43 87.37 -44.91
CA GLU A 694 41.18 87.34 -46.36
C GLU A 694 41.72 88.60 -47.08
N ARG A 695 41.82 89.72 -46.35
CA ARG A 695 42.35 91.00 -46.86
C ARG A 695 43.88 90.96 -47.00
N LEU A 696 44.56 90.34 -46.04
CA LEU A 696 46.02 90.21 -46.00
C LEU A 696 46.57 89.26 -47.08
N ARG A 697 45.78 88.25 -47.48
CA ARG A 697 46.18 87.28 -48.53
C ARG A 697 46.29 87.87 -49.94
N LYS A 698 45.56 88.94 -50.28
CA LYS A 698 45.51 89.49 -51.65
C LYS A 698 46.56 90.58 -51.95
N GLY A 699 47.38 90.95 -50.98
CA GLY A 699 48.35 92.06 -51.05
C GLY A 699 49.81 91.60 -51.05
N GLU A 700 50.55 91.98 -50.01
CA GLU A 700 52.02 91.94 -49.92
C GLU A 700 52.66 90.54 -50.02
N TYR A 701 51.90 89.45 -49.81
CA TYR A 701 52.44 88.08 -49.73
C TYR A 701 52.26 87.24 -51.00
N LYS A 702 51.86 87.84 -52.12
CA LYS A 702 51.53 87.16 -53.38
C LYS A 702 52.73 86.41 -54.01
N GLU A 703 53.92 87.02 -54.07
CA GLU A 703 55.11 86.38 -54.68
C GLU A 703 55.65 85.21 -53.85
N LEU A 704 55.57 85.29 -52.51
CA LEU A 704 55.89 84.20 -51.59
C LEU A 704 54.87 83.05 -51.71
N GLN A 705 53.60 83.34 -51.99
CA GLN A 705 52.58 82.34 -52.32
C GLN A 705 52.85 81.65 -53.67
N GLU A 706 53.17 82.38 -54.73
CA GLU A 706 53.45 81.80 -56.05
C GLU A 706 54.71 80.90 -56.05
N ARG A 707 55.70 81.19 -55.20
CA ARG A 707 56.88 80.33 -55.01
C ARG A 707 56.56 79.09 -54.19
N ARG A 708 55.70 79.23 -53.18
CA ARG A 708 55.14 78.10 -52.43
C ARG A 708 54.30 77.19 -53.35
N GLU A 709 53.49 77.75 -54.24
CA GLU A 709 52.65 76.99 -55.19
C GLU A 709 53.50 76.12 -56.15
N ARG A 710 54.60 76.65 -56.68
CA ARG A 710 55.52 75.86 -57.54
C ARG A 710 56.22 74.72 -56.80
N LEU A 711 56.61 74.94 -55.55
CA LEU A 711 57.16 73.87 -54.69
C LEU A 711 56.07 72.86 -54.30
N GLU A 712 54.83 73.32 -54.11
CA GLU A 712 53.66 72.46 -53.90
C GLU A 712 53.34 71.59 -55.13
N GLU A 713 53.51 72.10 -56.36
CA GLU A 713 53.32 71.33 -57.60
C GLU A 713 54.37 70.22 -57.75
N ARG A 714 55.67 70.53 -57.54
CA ARG A 714 56.73 69.50 -57.52
C ARG A 714 56.53 68.46 -56.41
N ARG A 715 56.07 68.92 -55.24
CA ARG A 715 55.67 68.02 -54.14
C ARG A 715 54.50 67.14 -54.57
N GLN A 716 53.55 67.66 -55.33
CA GLN A 716 52.38 66.91 -55.80
C GLN A 716 52.76 65.83 -56.82
N ASP A 717 53.67 66.10 -57.75
CA ASP A 717 54.17 65.11 -58.71
C ASP A 717 54.90 63.95 -58.01
N LYS A 718 55.85 64.28 -57.12
CA LYS A 718 56.58 63.27 -56.34
C LYS A 718 55.68 62.52 -55.38
N LYS A 719 54.68 63.19 -54.80
CA LYS A 719 53.61 62.55 -54.03
C LYS A 719 52.77 61.59 -54.89
N THR A 720 52.48 61.93 -56.15
CA THR A 720 51.77 61.01 -57.06
C THR A 720 52.60 59.76 -57.35
N GLN A 721 53.92 59.89 -57.51
CA GLN A 721 54.84 58.76 -57.65
C GLN A 721 54.92 57.92 -56.36
N GLN A 722 54.98 58.56 -55.19
CA GLN A 722 54.88 57.88 -53.89
C GLN A 722 53.54 57.16 -53.72
N GLU A 723 52.43 57.76 -54.14
CA GLU A 723 51.10 57.15 -54.07
C GLU A 723 50.99 55.94 -55.01
N GLN A 724 51.56 56.01 -56.21
CA GLN A 724 51.62 54.87 -57.13
C GLN A 724 52.50 53.74 -56.56
N ASN A 725 53.70 54.07 -56.05
CA ASN A 725 54.57 53.07 -55.44
C ASN A 725 53.94 52.49 -54.16
N ALA A 726 53.28 53.32 -53.34
CA ALA A 726 52.53 52.88 -52.17
C ALA A 726 51.32 52.02 -52.54
N ARG A 727 50.64 52.29 -53.66
CA ARG A 727 49.57 51.40 -54.18
C ARG A 727 50.12 50.04 -54.56
N LEU A 728 51.25 49.98 -55.27
CA LEU A 728 51.90 48.72 -55.63
C LEU A 728 52.44 47.98 -54.41
N ILE A 729 53.03 48.68 -53.44
CA ILE A 729 53.42 48.10 -52.13
C ILE A 729 52.19 47.56 -51.42
N ASN A 730 51.09 48.31 -51.36
CA ASN A 730 49.86 47.85 -50.72
C ASN A 730 49.25 46.66 -51.45
N GLU A 731 49.31 46.61 -52.79
CA GLU A 731 48.83 45.49 -53.59
C GLU A 731 49.67 44.24 -53.34
N GLN A 732 51.00 44.33 -53.41
CA GLN A 732 51.88 43.20 -53.14
C GLN A 732 51.88 42.80 -51.66
N THR A 733 51.74 43.75 -50.73
CA THR A 733 51.54 43.48 -49.30
C THR A 733 50.21 42.80 -49.07
N ARG A 734 49.15 43.18 -49.79
CA ARG A 734 47.86 42.51 -49.73
C ARG A 734 47.93 41.11 -50.32
N ILE A 735 48.62 40.90 -51.44
CA ILE A 735 48.82 39.56 -52.02
C ILE A 735 49.62 38.70 -51.05
N LYS A 736 50.76 39.20 -50.55
CA LYS A 736 51.58 38.48 -49.56
C LYS A 736 50.80 38.20 -48.28
N SER A 737 50.08 39.18 -47.73
CA SER A 737 49.27 39.02 -46.52
C SER A 737 48.06 38.10 -46.74
N GLN A 738 47.44 38.14 -47.92
CA GLN A 738 46.37 37.22 -48.29
C GLN A 738 46.92 35.80 -48.41
N ARG A 739 48.05 35.60 -49.09
CA ARG A 739 48.71 34.30 -49.23
C ARG A 739 49.26 33.80 -47.91
N GLU A 740 49.82 34.66 -47.07
CA GLU A 740 50.28 34.34 -45.72
C GLU A 740 49.09 34.01 -44.81
N GLY A 741 47.97 34.71 -44.96
CA GLY A 741 46.70 34.41 -44.30
C GLY A 741 46.12 33.07 -44.76
N GLU A 742 46.13 32.80 -46.06
CA GLU A 742 45.74 31.51 -46.66
C GLU A 742 46.69 30.39 -46.21
N LEU A 743 48.00 30.62 -46.15
CA LEU A 743 49.00 29.67 -45.70
C LEU A 743 48.84 29.38 -44.21
N ASN A 744 48.63 30.41 -43.40
CA ASN A 744 48.36 30.26 -41.97
C ASN A 744 47.05 29.53 -41.76
N ARG A 745 46.01 29.78 -42.57
CA ARG A 745 44.76 28.99 -42.55
C ARG A 745 45.04 27.55 -42.95
N LEU A 746 45.72 27.28 -44.05
CA LEU A 746 46.03 25.91 -44.50
C LEU A 746 46.94 25.17 -43.51
N ARG A 747 47.90 25.84 -42.88
CA ARG A 747 48.75 25.30 -41.80
C ARG A 747 47.96 25.07 -40.52
N THR A 748 47.03 25.95 -40.20
CA THR A 748 46.10 25.76 -39.07
C THR A 748 45.17 24.59 -39.36
N ASP A 749 44.55 24.52 -40.54
CA ASP A 749 43.73 23.40 -41.01
C ASP A 749 44.54 22.09 -41.03
N LEU A 750 45.80 22.12 -41.47
CA LEU A 750 46.69 20.97 -41.42
C LEU A 750 47.00 20.59 -39.97
N ALA A 751 47.32 21.55 -39.10
CA ALA A 751 47.57 21.31 -37.69
C ALA A 751 46.33 20.72 -37.01
N GLU A 752 45.14 21.27 -37.25
CA GLU A 752 43.85 20.79 -36.77
C GLU A 752 43.58 19.36 -37.27
N LYS A 753 43.76 19.09 -38.57
CA LYS A 753 43.57 17.73 -39.13
C LYS A 753 44.64 16.73 -38.71
N THR A 754 45.82 17.20 -38.33
CA THR A 754 46.92 16.35 -37.81
C THR A 754 46.82 16.14 -36.31
N THR A 755 46.07 16.99 -35.59
CA THR A 755 45.89 16.87 -34.14
C THR A 755 45.11 15.58 -33.82
N GLY A 756 45.79 14.61 -33.19
CA GLY A 756 45.23 13.29 -32.89
C GLY A 756 45.34 12.26 -34.02
N TYR A 757 46.01 12.56 -35.12
CA TYR A 757 46.39 11.59 -36.17
C TYR A 757 47.81 11.07 -35.91
N THR A 758 47.95 9.79 -35.57
CA THR A 758 49.24 9.10 -35.53
C THR A 758 49.57 8.52 -36.91
N PRO A 759 50.71 8.88 -37.52
CA PRO A 759 51.11 8.33 -38.82
C PRO A 759 51.24 6.81 -38.75
N ASP A 760 50.40 6.10 -39.50
CA ASP A 760 50.49 4.65 -39.69
C ASP A 760 50.98 4.38 -41.12
N ALA A 761 52.18 3.82 -41.23
CA ALA A 761 52.83 3.54 -42.51
C ALA A 761 52.03 2.55 -43.39
N GLN A 762 51.23 1.66 -42.79
CA GLN A 762 50.37 0.73 -43.53
C GLN A 762 49.17 1.46 -44.15
N LEU A 763 48.54 2.34 -43.37
CA LEU A 763 47.39 3.14 -43.80
C LEU A 763 47.79 4.19 -44.86
N GLU A 764 48.93 4.85 -44.69
CA GLU A 764 49.47 5.80 -45.69
C GLU A 764 49.84 5.12 -47.01
N ALA A 765 50.42 3.91 -46.96
CA ALA A 765 50.73 3.12 -48.16
C ALA A 765 49.46 2.69 -48.90
N GLU A 766 48.43 2.25 -48.17
CA GLU A 766 47.14 1.86 -48.76
C GLU A 766 46.42 3.06 -49.41
N VAL A 767 46.39 4.21 -48.73
CA VAL A 767 45.80 5.45 -49.27
C VAL A 767 46.58 5.95 -50.49
N THR A 768 47.91 5.93 -50.45
CA THR A 768 48.76 6.33 -51.58
C THR A 768 48.55 5.42 -52.80
N GLN A 769 48.38 4.10 -52.59
CA GLN A 769 48.08 3.17 -53.67
C GLN A 769 46.72 3.44 -54.30
N GLN A 770 45.70 3.79 -53.50
CA GLN A 770 44.37 4.14 -54.01
C GLN A 770 44.35 5.49 -54.74
N LEU A 771 45.14 6.48 -54.29
CA LEU A 771 45.30 7.77 -54.95
C LEU A 771 46.05 7.72 -56.28
N ARG A 772 46.81 6.63 -56.55
CA ARG A 772 47.43 6.39 -57.87
C ARG A 772 46.43 5.94 -58.93
N VAL A 773 45.36 5.24 -58.52
CA VAL A 773 44.38 4.64 -59.43
C VAL A 773 43.15 5.56 -59.61
N ARG A 774 42.89 6.45 -58.64
CA ARG A 774 41.69 7.29 -58.59
C ARG A 774 42.01 8.67 -58.01
N SER A 775 41.21 9.67 -58.37
CA SER A 775 41.31 11.00 -57.76
C SER A 775 40.90 10.98 -56.28
N GLY A 776 41.48 11.88 -55.48
CA GLY A 776 41.17 11.98 -54.04
C GLY A 776 39.70 12.30 -53.74
N GLN A 777 39.00 12.97 -54.67
CA GLN A 777 37.56 13.19 -54.55
C GLN A 777 36.74 11.90 -54.74
N ALA A 778 37.13 11.04 -55.68
CA ALA A 778 36.44 9.77 -55.92
C ALA A 778 36.65 8.77 -54.79
N LEU A 779 37.84 8.78 -54.17
CA LEU A 779 38.14 7.98 -52.97
C LEU A 779 37.29 8.42 -51.78
N ARG A 780 37.20 9.73 -51.54
CA ARG A 780 36.36 10.32 -50.49
C ARG A 780 34.89 9.93 -50.67
N ASN A 781 34.31 10.15 -51.84
CA ASN A 781 32.90 9.83 -52.08
C ASN A 781 32.56 8.36 -51.79
N ARG A 782 33.46 7.42 -52.13
CA ARG A 782 33.27 6.00 -51.85
C ARG A 782 33.38 5.68 -50.37
N LEU A 783 34.41 6.19 -49.68
CA LEU A 783 34.60 5.95 -48.25
C LEU A 783 33.47 6.61 -47.44
N THR A 784 33.01 7.79 -47.84
CA THR A 784 31.84 8.45 -47.24
C THR A 784 30.56 7.64 -47.47
N ALA A 785 30.34 7.06 -48.65
CA ALA A 785 29.21 6.16 -48.89
C ALA A 785 29.26 4.90 -48.00
N LYS A 786 30.44 4.29 -47.88
CA LYS A 786 30.68 3.14 -46.99
C LYS A 786 30.47 3.51 -45.52
N ILE A 787 30.90 4.70 -45.10
CA ILE A 787 30.65 5.22 -43.75
C ILE A 787 29.15 5.37 -43.54
N GLY A 788 28.38 5.90 -44.49
CA GLY A 788 26.92 6.01 -44.38
C GLY A 788 26.23 4.65 -44.20
N GLU A 789 26.65 3.61 -44.95
CA GLU A 789 26.13 2.25 -44.77
C GLU A 789 26.50 1.67 -43.40
N LEU A 790 27.73 1.88 -42.94
CA LEU A 790 28.19 1.42 -41.63
C LEU A 790 27.55 2.19 -40.47
N GLU A 791 27.28 3.49 -40.63
CA GLU A 791 26.57 4.32 -39.65
C GLU A 791 25.12 3.89 -39.51
N GLN A 792 24.44 3.55 -40.62
CA GLN A 792 23.11 2.94 -40.57
C GLN A 792 23.15 1.61 -39.80
N LYS A 793 24.15 0.76 -40.07
CA LYS A 793 24.32 -0.50 -39.37
C LYS A 793 24.70 -0.33 -37.89
N GLU A 794 25.51 0.68 -37.54
CA GLU A 794 25.83 1.04 -36.16
C GLU A 794 24.56 1.48 -35.43
N GLN A 795 23.69 2.26 -36.10
CA GLN A 795 22.41 2.69 -35.55
C GLN A 795 21.49 1.48 -35.29
N GLU A 796 21.37 0.55 -36.24
CA GLU A 796 20.60 -0.70 -36.06
C GLU A 796 21.12 -1.55 -34.88
N GLU A 797 22.44 -1.79 -34.80
CA GLU A 797 23.03 -2.55 -33.69
C GLU A 797 22.95 -1.79 -32.35
N ASN A 798 22.97 -0.45 -32.38
CA ASN A 798 22.79 0.38 -31.20
C ASN A 798 21.34 0.33 -30.71
N GLU A 799 20.35 0.30 -31.61
CA GLU A 799 18.95 0.08 -31.27
C GLU A 799 18.72 -1.31 -30.67
N VAL A 800 19.36 -2.35 -31.20
CA VAL A 800 19.32 -3.71 -30.62
C VAL A 800 19.95 -3.72 -29.22
N LEU A 801 21.13 -3.12 -29.05
CA LEU A 801 21.80 -3.01 -27.76
C LEU A 801 20.92 -2.25 -26.75
N GLN A 802 20.33 -1.13 -27.17
CA GLN A 802 19.47 -0.32 -26.31
C GLN A 802 18.16 -1.03 -25.99
N ALA A 803 17.59 -1.80 -26.92
CA ALA A 803 16.44 -2.66 -26.67
C ALA A 803 16.77 -3.77 -25.65
N SER A 804 17.91 -4.45 -25.77
CA SER A 804 18.37 -5.46 -24.80
C SER A 804 18.66 -4.85 -23.43
N ARG A 805 19.30 -3.68 -23.36
CA ARG A 805 19.53 -2.94 -22.09
C ARG A 805 18.22 -2.51 -21.45
N ASN A 806 17.31 -1.94 -22.23
CA ASN A 806 16.00 -1.52 -21.75
C ASN A 806 15.18 -2.72 -21.27
N ARG A 807 15.29 -3.87 -21.94
CA ARG A 807 14.65 -5.12 -21.49
C ARG A 807 15.18 -5.54 -20.13
N PHE A 808 16.50 -5.63 -19.96
CA PHE A 808 17.12 -5.96 -18.67
C PHE A 808 16.77 -4.93 -17.58
N ASN A 809 16.92 -3.63 -17.85
CA ASN A 809 16.66 -2.57 -16.87
C ASN A 809 15.17 -2.44 -16.49
N ARG A 810 14.26 -2.73 -17.42
CA ARG A 810 12.81 -2.74 -17.17
C ARG A 810 12.42 -3.90 -16.26
N GLU A 811 13.02 -5.07 -16.48
CA GLU A 811 12.76 -6.25 -15.66
C GLU A 811 13.49 -6.17 -14.31
N TYR A 812 14.65 -5.52 -14.26
CA TYR A 812 15.47 -5.38 -13.05
C TYR A 812 15.88 -3.92 -12.72
N PRO A 813 14.92 -3.04 -12.34
CA PRO A 813 15.20 -1.63 -12.05
C PRO A 813 16.06 -1.40 -10.80
N SER A 814 16.07 -2.37 -9.88
CA SER A 814 16.78 -2.30 -8.59
C SER A 814 18.30 -2.30 -8.72
N VAL A 815 18.81 -2.71 -9.89
CA VAL A 815 20.25 -2.70 -10.21
C VAL A 815 20.77 -1.27 -10.42
N GLY A 816 19.88 -0.29 -10.64
CA GLY A 816 20.23 1.12 -10.74
C GLY A 816 20.82 1.54 -12.09
N PHE A 817 20.67 0.70 -13.11
CA PHE A 817 21.05 1.02 -14.48
C PHE A 817 19.90 1.70 -15.22
N HIS A 818 20.21 2.75 -15.97
CA HIS A 818 19.23 3.61 -16.62
C HIS A 818 19.23 3.46 -18.15
N GLY A 819 20.11 2.63 -18.70
CA GLY A 819 20.31 2.44 -20.14
C GLY A 819 21.12 3.57 -20.78
N ALA A 820 21.44 4.61 -20.00
CA ALA A 820 22.25 5.77 -20.39
C ALA A 820 23.76 5.55 -20.12
N GLU A 821 24.16 4.36 -19.69
CA GLU A 821 25.56 4.01 -19.45
C GLU A 821 26.35 4.08 -20.77
N LYS A 822 27.47 4.81 -20.74
CA LYS A 822 28.29 5.07 -21.93
C LYS A 822 28.88 3.79 -22.52
N ASP A 823 29.31 2.86 -21.66
CA ASP A 823 29.99 1.62 -22.02
C ASP A 823 29.26 0.39 -21.47
N ASN A 824 29.50 -0.77 -22.09
CA ASN A 824 28.87 -2.03 -21.68
C ASN A 824 29.56 -2.73 -20.49
N THR A 825 30.70 -2.18 -20.04
CA THR A 825 31.56 -2.76 -18.99
C THR A 825 30.83 -3.03 -17.68
N VAL A 826 29.85 -2.20 -17.33
CA VAL A 826 29.07 -2.33 -16.09
C VAL A 826 28.14 -3.56 -16.16
N TYR A 827 27.52 -3.79 -17.32
CA TYR A 827 26.69 -4.97 -17.57
C TYR A 827 27.53 -6.25 -17.64
N ASP A 828 28.70 -6.19 -18.28
CA ASP A 828 29.63 -7.31 -18.40
C ASP A 828 30.19 -7.76 -17.03
N LYS A 829 30.51 -6.81 -16.16
CA LYS A 829 30.94 -7.08 -14.78
C LYS A 829 29.82 -7.76 -13.98
N LEU A 830 28.60 -7.23 -14.07
CA LEU A 830 27.45 -7.80 -13.37
C LEU A 830 27.13 -9.24 -13.84
N LEU A 831 27.26 -9.50 -15.15
CA LEU A 831 27.12 -10.86 -15.70
C LEU A 831 28.16 -11.82 -15.11
N SER A 832 29.41 -11.38 -14.99
CA SER A 832 30.48 -12.17 -14.38
C SER A 832 30.18 -12.50 -12.92
N ASP A 833 29.71 -11.52 -12.15
CA ASP A 833 29.37 -11.73 -10.73
C ASP A 833 28.21 -12.73 -10.57
N TYR A 834 27.17 -12.64 -11.40
CA TYR A 834 26.06 -13.61 -11.35
C TYR A 834 26.47 -15.04 -11.70
N ARG A 835 27.30 -15.22 -12.74
CA ARG A 835 27.76 -16.56 -13.18
C ARG A 835 28.76 -17.21 -12.22
N ASN A 836 29.71 -16.44 -11.69
CA ASN A 836 30.84 -17.01 -10.95
C ASN A 836 30.59 -17.07 -9.44
N ASP A 837 29.82 -16.14 -8.88
CA ASP A 837 29.66 -16.00 -7.43
C ASP A 837 28.27 -16.34 -6.94
N TYR A 838 27.22 -15.79 -7.57
CA TYR A 838 25.88 -15.90 -7.00
C TYR A 838 25.19 -17.21 -7.39
N GLU A 839 25.15 -17.59 -8.67
CA GLU A 839 24.46 -18.81 -9.14
C GLU A 839 24.91 -20.08 -8.39
N PRO A 840 26.22 -20.39 -8.27
CA PRO A 840 26.66 -21.60 -7.58
C PRO A 840 26.34 -21.59 -6.07
N LYS A 841 26.40 -20.42 -5.41
CA LYS A 841 26.10 -20.30 -3.97
C LYS A 841 24.64 -20.59 -3.67
N TYR A 842 23.73 -20.01 -4.47
CA TYR A 842 22.29 -20.23 -4.30
C TYR A 842 21.88 -21.66 -4.69
N GLU A 843 22.49 -22.28 -5.70
CA GLU A 843 22.25 -23.70 -6.02
C GLU A 843 22.65 -24.63 -4.87
N SER A 844 23.84 -24.45 -4.30
CA SER A 844 24.27 -25.21 -3.12
C SER A 844 23.35 -24.96 -1.91
N GLU A 845 22.86 -23.73 -1.72
CA GLU A 845 21.92 -23.41 -0.65
C GLU A 845 20.55 -24.07 -0.88
N PHE A 846 20.09 -24.10 -2.13
CA PHE A 846 18.86 -24.76 -2.54
C PHE A 846 18.89 -26.26 -2.28
N GLU A 847 19.95 -26.97 -2.69
CA GLU A 847 20.11 -28.40 -2.41
C GLU A 847 20.10 -28.71 -0.91
N LYS A 848 20.74 -27.86 -0.10
CA LYS A 848 20.72 -28.00 1.37
C LYS A 848 19.32 -27.84 1.95
N GLN A 849 18.54 -26.88 1.46
CA GLN A 849 17.17 -26.65 1.92
C GLN A 849 16.20 -27.75 1.44
N CYS A 850 16.35 -28.23 0.21
CA CYS A 850 15.62 -29.42 -0.29
C CYS A 850 15.78 -30.58 0.71
N ASN A 851 17.03 -30.93 1.02
CA ASN A 851 17.34 -32.04 1.92
C ASN A 851 16.77 -31.83 3.32
N LEU A 852 16.80 -30.59 3.83
CA LEU A 852 16.25 -30.24 5.14
C LEU A 852 14.72 -30.37 5.19
N ILE A 853 14.02 -29.97 4.13
CA ILE A 853 12.57 -30.09 4.03
C ILE A 853 12.15 -31.53 3.88
N TYR A 854 12.86 -32.32 3.06
CA TYR A 854 12.57 -33.75 2.93
C TYR A 854 12.77 -34.49 4.25
N LYS A 855 13.84 -34.16 4.97
CA LYS A 855 14.09 -34.70 6.31
C LYS A 855 12.98 -34.30 7.28
N SER A 856 12.61 -33.02 7.32
CA SER A 856 11.53 -32.51 8.16
C SER A 856 10.17 -33.12 7.83
N LEU A 857 9.80 -33.27 6.56
CA LEU A 857 8.53 -33.86 6.15
C LEU A 857 8.43 -35.34 6.55
N ARG A 858 9.54 -36.09 6.43
CA ARG A 858 9.60 -37.48 6.91
C ARG A 858 9.52 -37.56 8.44
N GLU A 859 10.36 -36.81 9.15
CA GLU A 859 10.51 -36.89 10.60
C GLU A 859 9.31 -36.27 11.35
N ASN A 860 8.68 -35.23 10.81
CA ASN A 860 7.62 -34.48 11.50
C ASN A 860 6.21 -34.81 11.01
N VAL A 861 5.99 -35.05 9.70
CA VAL A 861 4.65 -35.29 9.15
C VAL A 861 4.35 -36.77 9.07
N ILE A 862 5.16 -37.49 8.30
CA ILE A 862 4.90 -38.90 8.01
C ILE A 862 5.00 -39.73 9.30
N ALA A 863 6.02 -39.50 10.12
CA ALA A 863 6.18 -40.20 11.40
C ALA A 863 5.06 -39.89 12.39
N THR A 864 4.58 -38.65 12.46
CA THR A 864 3.47 -38.27 13.35
C THR A 864 2.17 -38.91 12.90
N ILE A 865 1.79 -38.76 11.63
CA ILE A 865 0.58 -39.38 11.07
C ILE A 865 0.64 -40.91 11.23
N HIS A 866 1.80 -41.52 11.02
CA HIS A 866 2.02 -42.95 11.26
C HIS A 866 1.75 -43.31 12.74
N GLY A 867 2.32 -42.54 13.67
CA GLY A 867 2.10 -42.68 15.10
C GLY A 867 0.63 -42.57 15.49
N ASP A 868 -0.10 -41.62 14.91
CA ASP A 868 -1.51 -41.38 15.20
C ASP A 868 -2.43 -42.44 14.60
N ILE A 869 -2.16 -42.92 13.38
CA ILE A 869 -2.91 -44.05 12.81
C ILE A 869 -2.73 -45.28 13.69
N ASN A 870 -1.51 -45.53 14.17
CA ASN A 870 -1.22 -46.63 15.08
C ASN A 870 -1.83 -46.41 16.48
N ALA A 871 -1.91 -45.17 16.96
CA ALA A 871 -2.64 -44.82 18.19
C ALA A 871 -4.14 -45.05 18.03
N ALA A 872 -4.73 -44.61 16.92
CA ALA A 872 -6.13 -44.83 16.59
C ALA A 872 -6.46 -46.34 16.52
N LYS A 873 -5.62 -47.13 15.85
CA LYS A 873 -5.75 -48.59 15.85
C LYS A 873 -5.73 -49.16 17.27
N ARG A 874 -4.79 -48.73 18.13
CA ARG A 874 -4.75 -49.16 19.55
C ARG A 874 -6.01 -48.76 20.31
N HIS A 875 -6.46 -47.53 20.16
CA HIS A 875 -7.70 -47.03 20.78
C HIS A 875 -8.92 -47.83 20.34
N THR A 876 -9.04 -48.21 19.06
CA THR A 876 -10.13 -49.10 18.59
C THR A 876 -10.12 -50.44 19.29
N HIS A 877 -8.94 -51.05 19.51
CA HIS A 877 -8.85 -52.31 20.24
C HIS A 877 -9.29 -52.15 21.70
N GLU A 878 -8.94 -51.04 22.35
CA GLU A 878 -9.39 -50.73 23.72
C GLU A 878 -10.90 -50.50 23.79
N ILE A 879 -11.46 -49.75 22.84
CA ILE A 879 -12.91 -49.50 22.73
C ILE A 879 -13.67 -50.81 22.52
N ASN A 880 -13.24 -51.63 21.56
CA ASN A 880 -13.89 -52.92 21.30
C ASN A 880 -13.77 -53.88 22.49
N ARG A 881 -12.67 -53.81 23.25
CA ARG A 881 -12.53 -54.56 24.50
C ARG A 881 -13.55 -54.10 25.56
N LEU A 882 -13.90 -52.82 25.61
CA LEU A 882 -14.94 -52.31 26.51
C LEU A 882 -16.34 -52.69 26.04
N LEU A 883 -16.61 -52.54 24.74
CA LEU A 883 -17.90 -52.87 24.16
C LEU A 883 -18.23 -54.36 24.29
N ARG A 884 -17.26 -55.26 24.11
CA ARG A 884 -17.43 -56.72 24.27
C ARG A 884 -17.73 -57.18 25.70
N LYS A 885 -17.51 -56.35 26.73
CA LYS A 885 -17.79 -56.71 28.14
C LYS A 885 -19.28 -56.58 28.50
N THR A 886 -20.10 -56.05 27.60
CA THR A 886 -21.52 -55.84 27.86
C THR A 886 -22.36 -56.27 26.66
N ASN A 887 -23.22 -57.26 26.88
CA ASN A 887 -24.19 -57.71 25.89
C ASN A 887 -25.40 -56.78 25.94
N PHE A 888 -25.85 -56.33 24.77
CA PHE A 888 -27.10 -55.61 24.60
C PHE A 888 -28.16 -56.62 24.16
N ALA A 889 -28.85 -57.23 25.12
CA ALA A 889 -29.62 -58.46 24.88
C ALA A 889 -28.72 -59.56 24.25
N ASP A 890 -28.95 -59.93 22.98
CA ASP A 890 -28.24 -60.99 22.26
C ASP A 890 -27.11 -60.47 21.34
N SER A 891 -26.85 -59.16 21.34
CA SER A 891 -25.89 -58.53 20.42
C SER A 891 -24.78 -57.77 21.13
N THR A 892 -23.64 -57.63 20.44
CA THR A 892 -22.50 -56.81 20.87
C THR A 892 -22.13 -55.80 19.80
N TYR A 893 -21.91 -54.55 20.18
CA TYR A 893 -21.49 -53.52 19.23
C TYR A 893 -19.97 -53.46 19.12
N GLN A 894 -19.44 -53.22 17.92
CA GLN A 894 -18.00 -53.06 17.68
C GLN A 894 -17.73 -51.95 16.67
N ILE A 895 -16.55 -51.35 16.77
CA ILE A 895 -16.05 -50.31 15.85
C ILE A 895 -14.99 -50.92 14.94
N LYS A 896 -15.08 -50.61 13.65
CA LYS A 896 -14.10 -51.00 12.64
C LYS A 896 -13.46 -49.75 12.03
N ILE A 897 -12.13 -49.77 11.90
CA ILE A 897 -11.35 -48.77 11.15
C ILE A 897 -10.83 -49.44 9.88
N GLU A 898 -11.15 -48.84 8.74
CA GLU A 898 -10.66 -49.27 7.42
C GLU A 898 -9.92 -48.12 6.71
N PRO A 899 -9.10 -48.37 5.69
CA PRO A 899 -8.54 -47.31 4.85
C PRO A 899 -9.66 -46.47 4.22
N ALA A 900 -9.44 -45.17 4.09
CA ALA A 900 -10.37 -44.29 3.39
C ALA A 900 -10.54 -44.73 1.92
N ARG A 901 -11.76 -44.63 1.39
CA ARG A 901 -12.12 -45.03 0.02
C ARG A 901 -11.90 -43.92 -1.01
N ASP A 902 -11.31 -42.80 -0.61
CA ASP A 902 -11.06 -41.61 -1.41
C ASP A 902 -9.60 -41.56 -1.92
N GLU A 903 -9.23 -40.47 -2.63
CA GLU A 903 -7.86 -40.27 -3.14
C GLU A 903 -6.78 -40.32 -2.06
N ARG A 904 -7.13 -40.13 -0.79
CA ARG A 904 -6.19 -40.11 0.34
C ARG A 904 -5.79 -41.53 0.74
N GLY A 905 -6.65 -42.52 0.48
CA GLY A 905 -6.36 -43.93 0.70
C GLY A 905 -5.08 -44.43 0.01
N GLN A 906 -4.64 -43.79 -1.08
CA GLN A 906 -3.40 -44.16 -1.80
C GLN A 906 -2.13 -44.01 -0.95
N PHE A 907 -2.15 -43.10 0.04
CA PHE A 907 -1.04 -42.85 0.95
C PHE A 907 -1.05 -43.78 2.16
N TYR A 908 -2.15 -44.50 2.42
CA TYR A 908 -2.32 -45.35 3.61
C TYR A 908 -1.20 -46.38 3.75
N GLU A 909 -0.83 -47.05 2.66
CA GLU A 909 0.24 -48.05 2.63
C GLU A 909 1.61 -47.45 3.00
N MET A 910 1.90 -46.23 2.54
CA MET A 910 3.12 -45.50 2.89
C MET A 910 3.09 -45.05 4.36
N LEU A 911 1.94 -44.56 4.83
CA LEU A 911 1.75 -44.05 6.19
C LEU A 911 1.64 -45.16 7.24
N THR A 912 1.44 -46.42 6.84
CA THR A 912 1.41 -47.60 7.73
C THR A 912 2.56 -48.58 7.46
N ALA A 913 3.55 -48.12 6.72
CA ALA A 913 4.71 -48.91 6.33
C ALA A 913 5.50 -49.35 7.58
N PRO A 914 5.83 -50.65 7.73
CA PRO A 914 6.59 -51.18 8.88
C PRO A 914 8.02 -50.61 8.98
N GLU A 915 8.54 -50.03 7.89
CA GLU A 915 9.81 -49.32 7.84
C GLU A 915 9.80 -48.00 8.65
N LEU A 916 8.62 -47.48 9.01
CA LEU A 916 8.45 -46.28 9.84
C LEU A 916 8.38 -46.59 11.35
N ASP A 917 8.25 -47.86 11.73
CA ASP A 917 8.18 -48.26 13.14
C ASP A 917 9.55 -48.10 13.82
N SER A 918 9.61 -47.22 14.83
CA SER A 918 10.81 -46.96 15.64
C SER A 918 11.36 -48.17 16.41
N LYS A 919 10.65 -49.31 16.38
CA LYS A 919 11.03 -50.57 17.05
C LYS A 919 11.81 -51.54 16.15
N ASN A 920 11.93 -51.27 14.86
CA ASN A 920 12.84 -52.02 13.98
C ASN A 920 14.26 -51.42 14.04
N VAL A 921 14.84 -51.41 15.23
CA VAL A 921 16.28 -51.14 15.39
C VAL A 921 17.00 -52.39 14.90
N GLY A 922 17.51 -52.33 13.67
CA GLY A 922 18.48 -53.32 13.19
C GLY A 922 19.61 -53.44 14.21
N VAL A 923 20.04 -54.68 14.47
CA VAL A 923 20.89 -55.13 15.59
C VAL A 923 22.26 -54.41 15.74
N ASN A 924 22.60 -53.43 14.89
CA ASN A 924 23.89 -52.73 14.90
C ASN A 924 23.76 -51.19 14.84
N ALA A 925 23.11 -50.53 15.81
CA ALA A 925 23.21 -49.08 15.96
C ALA A 925 23.35 -48.66 17.43
N THR A 926 24.49 -48.07 17.76
CA THR A 926 24.82 -47.50 19.08
C THR A 926 23.91 -46.33 19.41
N GLU A 927 23.56 -46.18 20.70
CA GLU A 927 22.65 -45.16 21.24
C GLU A 927 22.96 -43.74 20.75
N GLY A 928 21.91 -43.05 20.28
CA GLY A 928 21.91 -41.59 20.08
C GLY A 928 21.91 -41.11 18.64
N GLN A 929 22.13 -41.99 17.66
CA GLN A 929 21.90 -41.68 16.25
C GLN A 929 20.99 -42.75 15.65
N LEU A 930 19.78 -42.36 15.29
CA LEU A 930 18.98 -43.08 14.30
C LEU A 930 19.77 -43.06 12.99
N SER A 931 20.72 -43.97 12.83
CA SER A 931 21.25 -44.37 11.53
C SER A 931 20.18 -45.22 10.86
N LEU A 932 19.13 -44.56 10.39
CA LEU A 932 18.01 -45.18 9.69
C LEU A 932 18.36 -45.22 8.21
N GLY A 933 18.59 -46.45 7.71
CA GLY A 933 18.89 -46.78 6.32
C GLY A 933 18.25 -45.86 5.29
N GLU A 934 19.06 -44.94 4.78
CA GLU A 934 18.77 -44.14 3.61
C GLU A 934 18.97 -45.04 2.39
N ASP A 935 17.89 -45.66 1.91
CA ASP A 935 17.59 -45.78 0.47
C ASP A 935 16.29 -46.56 0.19
N GLU A 936 15.96 -47.64 0.91
CA GLU A 936 14.84 -48.51 0.51
C GLU A 936 13.44 -47.88 0.66
N PHE A 937 13.15 -47.20 1.78
CA PHE A 937 11.85 -46.53 1.99
C PHE A 937 11.64 -45.39 0.98
N TYR A 938 12.69 -44.61 0.73
CA TYR A 938 12.64 -43.52 -0.24
C TYR A 938 12.51 -44.04 -1.66
N GLN A 939 13.31 -45.03 -2.08
CA GLN A 939 13.23 -45.60 -3.43
C GLN A 939 11.86 -46.23 -3.71
N LYS A 940 11.25 -46.88 -2.70
CA LYS A 940 9.93 -47.52 -2.83
C LYS A 940 8.78 -46.53 -2.90
N TYR A 941 8.84 -45.41 -2.17
CA TYR A 941 7.74 -44.46 -2.05
C TYR A 941 8.05 -43.06 -2.61
N GLU A 942 9.13 -42.89 -3.37
CA GLU A 942 9.60 -41.60 -3.91
C GLU A 942 8.48 -40.83 -4.62
N GLN A 943 7.73 -41.52 -5.48
CA GLN A 943 6.63 -40.91 -6.23
C GLN A 943 5.48 -40.46 -5.33
N LYS A 944 5.15 -41.24 -4.29
CA LYS A 944 4.10 -40.88 -3.31
C LYS A 944 4.56 -39.72 -2.41
N ILE A 945 5.84 -39.67 -2.03
CA ILE A 945 6.43 -38.58 -1.26
C ILE A 945 6.48 -37.30 -2.09
N LYS A 946 6.86 -37.36 -3.37
CA LYS A 946 6.80 -36.22 -4.30
C LYS A 946 5.37 -35.70 -4.45
N LEU A 947 4.41 -36.60 -4.69
CA LEU A 947 2.99 -36.23 -4.79
C LEU A 947 2.47 -35.55 -3.51
N LEU A 948 2.86 -36.04 -2.34
CA LEU A 948 2.50 -35.44 -1.06
C LEU A 948 3.18 -34.07 -0.86
N THR A 949 4.47 -33.95 -1.19
CA THR A 949 5.24 -32.71 -1.10
C THR A 949 4.67 -31.63 -2.03
N ASP A 950 4.27 -31.99 -3.25
CA ASP A 950 3.65 -31.09 -4.21
C ASP A 950 2.30 -30.55 -3.72
N LYS A 951 1.52 -31.36 -2.99
CA LYS A 951 0.26 -30.93 -2.37
C LYS A 951 0.49 -29.96 -1.21
N PHE A 952 1.62 -30.09 -0.50
CA PHE A 952 2.02 -29.16 0.56
C PHE A 952 2.71 -27.89 0.04
N MET A 953 3.15 -27.85 -1.22
CA MET A 953 3.90 -26.72 -1.79
C MET A 953 3.01 -25.47 -2.02
N PRO A 954 3.36 -24.31 -1.43
CA PRO A 954 2.60 -23.07 -1.65
C PRO A 954 2.90 -22.46 -3.04
N ILE A 955 1.90 -21.83 -3.69
CA ILE A 955 2.05 -21.07 -4.97
C ILE A 955 1.82 -19.56 -4.70
N ARG A 956 2.59 -18.66 -5.34
CA ARG A 956 2.70 -17.22 -4.99
C ARG A 956 1.55 -16.43 -5.56
N GLU A 957 1.16 -16.77 -6.78
CA GLU A 957 0.01 -16.16 -7.42
C GLU A 957 -1.21 -16.96 -7.07
N GLU A 958 -2.06 -16.43 -6.18
CA GLU A 958 -3.52 -16.52 -6.31
C GLU A 958 -4.27 -15.82 -5.17
N ASP A 959 -5.52 -15.48 -5.46
CA ASP A 959 -6.54 -14.88 -4.59
C ASP A 959 -6.55 -15.46 -3.17
N GLY A 960 -6.91 -14.64 -2.17
CA GLY A 960 -7.02 -15.06 -0.77
C GLY A 960 -7.89 -16.31 -0.55
N ARG A 961 -8.86 -16.56 -1.45
CA ARG A 961 -9.70 -17.76 -1.44
C ARG A 961 -8.94 -19.06 -1.76
N ILE A 962 -7.98 -19.04 -2.68
CA ILE A 962 -7.24 -20.26 -3.07
C ILE A 962 -6.16 -20.57 -2.02
N ARG A 963 -5.59 -19.54 -1.39
CA ARG A 963 -4.75 -19.70 -0.20
C ARG A 963 -5.52 -20.37 0.94
N GLU A 964 -6.73 -19.91 1.25
CA GLU A 964 -7.59 -20.56 2.25
C GLU A 964 -7.98 -21.99 1.85
N GLN A 965 -8.30 -22.24 0.58
CA GLN A 965 -8.61 -23.59 0.08
C GLN A 965 -7.43 -24.55 0.19
N ARG A 966 -6.20 -24.10 -0.11
CA ARG A 966 -5.00 -24.92 0.05
C ARG A 966 -4.57 -25.06 1.51
N MET A 967 -4.76 -24.06 2.37
CA MET A 967 -4.55 -24.22 3.81
C MET A 967 -5.53 -25.25 4.37
N LYS A 968 -6.80 -25.22 3.94
CA LYS A 968 -7.77 -26.28 4.26
C LYS A 968 -7.34 -27.64 3.71
N ALA A 969 -6.86 -27.70 2.47
CA ALA A 969 -6.34 -28.95 1.91
C ALA A 969 -5.14 -29.46 2.72
N MET A 970 -4.20 -28.60 3.10
CA MET A 970 -3.05 -28.92 3.94
C MET A 970 -3.50 -29.44 5.32
N GLU A 971 -4.47 -28.79 5.97
CA GLU A 971 -5.09 -29.29 7.20
C GLU A 971 -5.75 -30.65 7.01
N GLU A 972 -6.38 -30.89 5.86
CA GLU A 972 -7.02 -32.15 5.53
C GLU A 972 -6.01 -33.28 5.29
N TYR A 973 -4.87 -33.01 4.65
CA TYR A 973 -3.79 -34.00 4.45
C TYR A 973 -2.91 -34.18 5.70
N ALA A 974 -2.89 -33.23 6.63
CA ALA A 974 -2.20 -33.38 7.91
C ALA A 974 -3.04 -34.19 8.93
N ASP A 975 -4.37 -34.23 8.79
CA ASP A 975 -5.26 -34.95 9.70
C ASP A 975 -5.30 -36.45 9.37
N TYR A 976 -4.71 -37.26 10.26
CA TYR A 976 -4.65 -38.72 10.11
C TYR A 976 -6.03 -39.37 9.92
N ARG A 977 -7.09 -38.76 10.49
CA ARG A 977 -8.47 -39.29 10.44
C ARG A 977 -9.07 -39.26 9.04
N ASN A 978 -8.47 -38.51 8.11
CA ASN A 978 -8.91 -38.46 6.72
C ASN A 978 -8.33 -39.62 5.88
N TYR A 979 -7.34 -40.33 6.39
CA TYR A 979 -6.82 -41.56 5.77
C TYR A 979 -7.56 -42.82 6.24
N LEU A 980 -8.51 -42.65 7.16
CA LEU A 980 -9.26 -43.71 7.83
C LEU A 980 -10.77 -43.53 7.63
N SER A 981 -11.48 -44.64 7.52
CA SER A 981 -12.94 -44.73 7.54
C SER A 981 -13.38 -45.43 8.82
N PHE A 982 -14.35 -44.84 9.52
CA PHE A 982 -14.86 -45.33 10.81
C PHE A 982 -16.27 -45.87 10.61
N SER A 983 -16.55 -47.05 11.17
CA SER A 983 -17.87 -47.68 11.10
C SER A 983 -18.18 -48.43 12.40
N MET A 984 -19.47 -48.56 12.72
CA MET A 984 -19.95 -49.36 13.85
C MET A 984 -20.90 -50.43 13.35
N TYR A 985 -20.76 -51.63 13.88
CA TYR A 985 -21.61 -52.76 13.53
C TYR A 985 -22.06 -53.51 14.77
N GLU A 986 -23.25 -54.08 14.67
CA GLU A 986 -23.82 -55.00 15.64
C GLU A 986 -23.45 -56.43 15.24
N GLN A 987 -22.91 -57.18 16.20
CA GLN A 987 -22.52 -58.56 16.05
C GLN A 987 -23.41 -59.45 16.91
N VAL A 988 -24.17 -60.34 16.28
CA VAL A 988 -24.99 -61.34 16.98
C VAL A 988 -24.22 -62.65 17.05
N THR A 989 -24.03 -63.17 18.27
CA THR A 989 -23.30 -64.41 18.53
C THR A 989 -24.23 -65.49 19.05
N ASP A 990 -24.05 -66.72 18.57
CA ASP A 990 -24.80 -67.90 19.05
C ASP A 990 -24.37 -68.33 20.47
N GLU A 991 -25.09 -69.25 21.11
CA GLU A 991 -24.76 -69.82 22.44
C GLU A 991 -23.33 -70.43 22.50
N ASN A 992 -22.75 -70.78 21.35
CA ASN A 992 -21.39 -71.31 21.18
C ASN A 992 -20.31 -70.24 20.85
N GLY A 993 -20.67 -68.95 20.81
CA GLY A 993 -19.74 -67.84 20.54
C GLY A 993 -19.40 -67.61 19.06
N ASN A 994 -20.07 -68.30 18.13
CA ASN A 994 -19.90 -68.11 16.68
C ASN A 994 -20.71 -66.93 16.18
N VAL A 995 -20.14 -66.16 15.25
CA VAL A 995 -20.75 -64.96 14.66
C VAL A 995 -21.82 -65.37 13.64
N ILE A 996 -23.08 -65.03 13.88
CA ILE A 996 -24.20 -65.39 13.01
C ILE A 996 -24.47 -64.27 11.97
N ARG A 997 -24.42 -63.00 12.39
CA ARG A 997 -24.66 -61.82 11.54
C ARG A 997 -23.85 -60.60 12.01
N GLU A 998 -23.40 -59.80 11.03
CA GLU A 998 -22.82 -58.47 11.22
C GLU A 998 -23.69 -57.44 10.49
N ASN A 999 -24.34 -56.55 11.23
CA ASN A 999 -25.19 -55.51 10.66
C ASN A 999 -24.57 -54.13 10.94
N TYR A 1000 -24.31 -53.33 9.90
CA TYR A 1000 -23.79 -51.98 10.08
C TYR A 1000 -24.89 -51.05 10.59
N VAL A 1001 -24.57 -50.28 11.64
CA VAL A 1001 -25.53 -49.39 12.32
C VAL A 1001 -26.13 -48.35 11.34
N ASP A 1002 -25.32 -47.84 10.43
CA ASP A 1002 -25.76 -46.85 9.42
C ASP A 1002 -26.73 -47.45 8.38
N GLU A 1003 -26.70 -48.77 8.14
CA GLU A 1003 -27.64 -49.47 7.26
C GLU A 1003 -28.96 -49.79 7.98
N MET A 1004 -28.93 -50.00 9.30
CA MET A 1004 -30.11 -50.24 10.15
C MET A 1004 -30.91 -48.96 10.42
N ALA A 1005 -30.23 -47.82 10.58
CA ALA A 1005 -30.85 -46.52 10.84
C ALA A 1005 -31.81 -46.05 9.73
N GLY A 1006 -31.71 -46.61 8.51
CA GLY A 1006 -32.59 -46.31 7.38
C GLY A 1006 -33.79 -47.25 7.20
N ARG A 1007 -33.86 -48.38 7.92
CA ARG A 1007 -34.89 -49.42 7.71
C ARG A 1007 -35.86 -49.61 8.89
N ASP A 1008 -35.42 -49.43 10.13
CA ASP A 1008 -36.22 -49.81 11.31
C ASP A 1008 -36.80 -48.63 12.10
N SER A 1009 -37.99 -48.86 12.67
CA SER A 1009 -38.90 -47.88 13.24
C SER A 1009 -38.31 -47.14 14.46
N GLY A 1010 -38.03 -45.83 14.31
CA GLY A 1010 -38.00 -44.76 15.33
C GLY A 1010 -37.13 -44.87 16.61
N GLY A 1011 -37.10 -46.02 17.28
CA GLY A 1011 -36.39 -46.29 18.53
C GLY A 1011 -35.13 -47.14 18.38
N GLU A 1012 -35.05 -48.04 17.38
CA GLU A 1012 -33.90 -48.96 17.23
C GLU A 1012 -32.61 -48.23 16.83
N GLY A 1013 -32.71 -47.23 15.96
CA GLY A 1013 -31.58 -46.40 15.54
C GLY A 1013 -31.05 -45.43 16.62
N GLN A 1014 -31.64 -45.40 17.81
CA GLN A 1014 -31.17 -44.57 18.94
C GLN A 1014 -30.21 -45.32 19.87
N ASN A 1015 -30.35 -46.64 20.03
CA ASN A 1015 -29.51 -47.39 20.96
C ASN A 1015 -28.01 -47.29 20.62
N PRO A 1016 -27.58 -47.52 19.37
CA PRO A 1016 -26.16 -47.46 19.02
C PRO A 1016 -25.56 -46.08 19.30
N LYS A 1017 -26.39 -45.02 19.26
CA LYS A 1017 -25.98 -43.65 19.57
C LYS A 1017 -25.63 -43.49 21.05
N TYR A 1018 -26.47 -43.99 21.96
CA TYR A 1018 -26.16 -43.98 23.40
C TYR A 1018 -24.95 -44.87 23.72
N VAL A 1019 -24.82 -46.02 23.06
CA VAL A 1019 -23.68 -46.93 23.26
C VAL A 1019 -22.36 -46.26 22.83
N ALA A 1020 -22.34 -45.67 21.63
CA ALA A 1020 -21.17 -44.95 21.13
C ALA A 1020 -20.85 -43.72 21.99
N LEU A 1021 -21.86 -42.98 22.43
CA LEU A 1021 -21.69 -41.81 23.29
C LEU A 1021 -21.07 -42.18 24.65
N LEU A 1022 -21.64 -43.17 25.34
CA LEU A 1022 -21.15 -43.62 26.64
C LEU A 1022 -19.74 -44.23 26.52
N ALA A 1023 -19.47 -44.99 25.46
CA ALA A 1023 -18.13 -45.50 25.19
C ALA A 1023 -17.12 -44.37 24.91
N GLY A 1024 -17.54 -43.33 24.20
CA GLY A 1024 -16.74 -42.13 23.97
C GLY A 1024 -16.39 -41.40 25.27
N PHE A 1025 -17.36 -41.19 26.15
CA PHE A 1025 -17.11 -40.57 27.46
C PHE A 1025 -16.20 -41.44 28.33
N ALA A 1026 -16.42 -42.76 28.34
CA ALA A 1026 -15.53 -43.68 29.03
C ALA A 1026 -14.08 -43.54 28.51
N MET A 1027 -13.89 -43.39 27.19
CA MET A 1027 -12.56 -43.17 26.62
C MET A 1027 -11.93 -41.83 26.98
N LEU A 1028 -12.73 -40.74 26.97
CA LEU A 1028 -12.29 -39.42 27.43
C LEU A 1028 -11.70 -39.50 28.84
N TYR A 1029 -12.32 -40.30 29.71
CA TYR A 1029 -11.90 -40.47 31.11
C TYR A 1029 -10.86 -41.58 31.32
N MET A 1030 -10.70 -42.51 30.39
CA MET A 1030 -9.76 -43.64 30.50
C MET A 1030 -8.34 -43.34 30.01
N SER A 1031 -8.08 -42.20 29.35
CA SER A 1031 -6.73 -41.83 28.89
C SER A 1031 -5.73 -41.86 30.07
N GLN A 1032 -4.80 -42.81 30.02
CA GLN A 1032 -3.89 -43.15 31.11
C GLN A 1032 -2.62 -42.30 31.06
N SER A 1033 -2.48 -41.40 32.03
CA SER A 1033 -1.19 -40.73 32.28
C SER A 1033 -1.06 -40.05 33.64
N ASN A 1034 -2.14 -39.79 34.39
CA ASN A 1034 -2.05 -39.14 35.71
C ASN A 1034 -2.48 -40.06 36.86
N ARG A 1035 -1.77 -39.93 37.99
CA ARG A 1035 -2.07 -40.61 39.27
C ARG A 1035 -3.33 -40.10 39.97
N ASP A 1036 -3.93 -39.00 39.49
CA ASP A 1036 -5.09 -38.33 40.11
C ASP A 1036 -6.43 -38.90 39.62
N SER A 1037 -7.43 -38.92 40.50
CA SER A 1037 -8.80 -39.36 40.18
C SER A 1037 -9.47 -38.37 39.21
N LYS A 1038 -10.18 -38.86 38.19
CA LYS A 1038 -10.93 -38.02 37.23
C LYS A 1038 -12.42 -38.04 37.50
N ILE A 1039 -13.13 -36.97 37.14
CA ILE A 1039 -14.60 -37.02 37.08
C ILE A 1039 -15.05 -37.91 35.93
N LYS A 1040 -16.17 -38.61 36.12
CA LYS A 1040 -16.76 -39.52 35.13
C LYS A 1040 -18.21 -39.16 34.81
N LEU A 1041 -18.48 -37.88 34.57
CA LEU A 1041 -19.84 -37.34 34.43
C LEU A 1041 -20.39 -37.47 33.00
N VAL A 1042 -21.68 -37.77 32.88
CA VAL A 1042 -22.45 -37.66 31.63
C VAL A 1042 -23.82 -37.03 31.91
N LEU A 1043 -24.14 -35.91 31.27
CA LEU A 1043 -25.47 -35.29 31.34
C LEU A 1043 -26.30 -35.62 30.10
N LEU A 1044 -27.57 -36.01 30.30
CA LEU A 1044 -28.51 -36.38 29.24
C LEU A 1044 -29.86 -35.66 29.45
N ASP A 1045 -30.31 -34.87 28.47
CA ASP A 1045 -31.63 -34.21 28.50
C ASP A 1045 -32.62 -34.97 27.61
N GLU A 1046 -33.89 -35.06 28.05
CA GLU A 1046 -34.98 -35.79 27.37
C GLU A 1046 -34.61 -37.22 26.88
N ALA A 1047 -33.72 -37.88 27.62
CA ALA A 1047 -33.18 -39.17 27.22
C ALA A 1047 -34.20 -40.31 27.37
N PHE A 1048 -33.98 -41.39 26.62
CA PHE A 1048 -34.81 -42.60 26.61
C PHE A 1048 -36.28 -42.40 26.20
N SER A 1049 -36.67 -41.20 25.73
CA SER A 1049 -38.05 -40.86 25.34
C SER A 1049 -38.63 -41.78 24.26
N LYS A 1050 -37.80 -42.21 23.30
CA LYS A 1050 -38.18 -43.07 22.15
C LYS A 1050 -37.68 -44.53 22.26
N MET A 1051 -37.12 -44.93 23.40
CA MET A 1051 -36.61 -46.29 23.62
C MET A 1051 -37.64 -47.13 24.40
N ASP A 1052 -37.52 -48.46 24.28
CA ASP A 1052 -38.27 -49.39 25.11
C ASP A 1052 -37.63 -49.53 26.50
N GLN A 1053 -38.36 -50.18 27.42
CA GLN A 1053 -37.95 -50.31 28.82
C GLN A 1053 -36.72 -51.21 28.99
N GLU A 1054 -36.66 -52.32 28.25
CA GLU A 1054 -35.55 -53.28 28.33
C GLU A 1054 -34.24 -52.67 27.86
N ARG A 1055 -34.21 -51.98 26.71
CA ARG A 1055 -32.98 -51.39 26.16
C ARG A 1055 -32.54 -50.17 26.97
N SER A 1056 -33.47 -49.38 27.51
CA SER A 1056 -33.13 -48.27 28.40
C SER A 1056 -32.47 -48.77 29.70
N ALA A 1057 -32.97 -49.87 30.27
CA ALA A 1057 -32.36 -50.51 31.43
C ALA A 1057 -30.95 -51.05 31.13
N VAL A 1058 -30.73 -51.63 29.95
CA VAL A 1058 -29.42 -52.11 29.50
C VAL A 1058 -28.42 -50.95 29.35
N CYS A 1059 -28.82 -49.82 28.76
CA CYS A 1059 -27.98 -48.62 28.66
C CYS A 1059 -27.56 -48.08 30.04
N LEU A 1060 -28.48 -48.03 31.01
CA LEU A 1060 -28.16 -47.60 32.38
C LEU A 1060 -27.22 -48.58 33.09
N LYS A 1061 -27.43 -49.90 32.92
CA LYS A 1061 -26.52 -50.94 33.41
C LYS A 1061 -25.13 -50.84 32.77
N TYR A 1062 -25.06 -50.52 31.48
CA TYR A 1062 -23.81 -50.31 30.75
C TYR A 1062 -23.03 -49.12 31.31
N ALA A 1063 -23.71 -47.99 31.52
CA ALA A 1063 -23.11 -46.79 32.07
C ALA A 1063 -22.55 -47.02 33.50
N ARG A 1064 -23.26 -47.81 34.32
CA ARG A 1064 -22.78 -48.28 35.64
C ARG A 1064 -21.54 -49.16 35.54
N LYS A 1065 -21.48 -50.10 34.57
CA LYS A 1065 -20.29 -50.93 34.33
C LYS A 1065 -19.07 -50.12 33.89
N MET A 1066 -19.29 -49.00 33.20
CA MET A 1066 -18.25 -48.03 32.84
C MET A 1066 -17.89 -47.06 33.97
N ASP A 1067 -18.52 -47.22 35.14
CA ASP A 1067 -18.27 -46.42 36.35
C ASP A 1067 -18.56 -44.92 36.15
N LEU A 1068 -19.50 -44.61 35.25
CA LEU A 1068 -19.94 -43.25 34.93
C LEU A 1068 -21.00 -42.76 35.93
N GLN A 1069 -20.98 -41.47 36.24
CA GLN A 1069 -22.04 -40.75 36.96
C GLN A 1069 -22.97 -40.08 35.94
N LEU A 1070 -24.25 -40.44 35.97
CA LEU A 1070 -25.26 -39.98 35.02
C LEU A 1070 -26.23 -39.05 35.71
N ILE A 1071 -26.56 -37.94 35.03
CA ILE A 1071 -27.69 -37.08 35.38
C ILE A 1071 -28.62 -37.06 34.16
N VAL A 1072 -29.81 -37.62 34.34
CA VAL A 1072 -30.76 -37.90 33.25
C VAL A 1072 -32.07 -37.17 33.50
N CYS A 1073 -32.51 -36.34 32.55
CA CYS A 1073 -33.83 -35.73 32.58
C CYS A 1073 -34.82 -36.54 31.75
N VAL A 1074 -35.97 -36.91 32.32
CA VAL A 1074 -37.03 -37.69 31.66
C VAL A 1074 -38.42 -37.06 31.89
N PRO A 1075 -39.40 -37.32 31.00
CA PRO A 1075 -40.79 -36.99 31.26
C PRO A 1075 -41.43 -37.93 32.31
N ASP A 1076 -42.46 -37.47 33.01
CA ASP A 1076 -43.13 -38.21 34.10
C ASP A 1076 -43.65 -39.58 33.68
N GLU A 1077 -44.11 -39.73 32.45
CA GLU A 1077 -44.61 -41.00 31.88
C GLU A 1077 -43.55 -42.11 31.87
N ARG A 1078 -42.26 -41.76 31.93
CA ARG A 1078 -41.13 -42.70 31.91
C ARG A 1078 -40.51 -42.94 33.29
N LEU A 1079 -40.98 -42.25 34.32
CA LEU A 1079 -40.47 -42.43 35.68
C LEU A 1079 -40.69 -43.87 36.15
N GLN A 1080 -41.90 -44.41 35.98
CA GLN A 1080 -42.27 -45.74 36.44
C GLN A 1080 -41.42 -46.85 35.80
N SER A 1081 -41.05 -46.71 34.53
CA SER A 1081 -40.28 -47.74 33.81
C SER A 1081 -38.79 -47.72 34.14
N LEU A 1082 -38.25 -46.59 34.62
CA LEU A 1082 -36.82 -46.39 34.87
C LEU A 1082 -36.45 -46.42 36.36
N ILE A 1083 -37.39 -46.16 37.27
CA ILE A 1083 -37.12 -45.99 38.70
C ILE A 1083 -36.41 -47.18 39.37
N GLN A 1084 -36.66 -48.40 38.89
CA GLN A 1084 -35.98 -49.60 39.38
C GLN A 1084 -34.47 -49.57 39.12
N ASN A 1085 -34.05 -48.95 38.00
CA ASN A 1085 -32.67 -48.94 37.50
C ASN A 1085 -31.92 -47.63 37.79
N VAL A 1086 -32.45 -46.73 38.61
CA VAL A 1086 -31.82 -45.47 39.04
C VAL A 1086 -31.58 -45.46 40.55
N ASP A 1087 -30.71 -44.56 41.01
CA ASP A 1087 -30.23 -44.52 42.40
C ASP A 1087 -30.74 -43.31 43.18
N CYS A 1088 -30.90 -42.16 42.53
CA CYS A 1088 -31.48 -40.95 43.11
C CYS A 1088 -32.51 -40.35 42.16
N VAL A 1089 -33.64 -39.88 42.69
CA VAL A 1089 -34.76 -39.38 41.89
C VAL A 1089 -35.28 -38.05 42.45
N TYR A 1090 -35.39 -37.05 41.57
CA TYR A 1090 -36.05 -35.78 41.89
C TYR A 1090 -37.26 -35.55 40.99
N GLY A 1091 -38.41 -35.30 41.62
CA GLY A 1091 -39.62 -34.84 40.95
C GLY A 1091 -39.66 -33.31 40.88
N PHE A 1092 -39.90 -32.77 39.68
CA PHE A 1092 -39.96 -31.34 39.40
C PHE A 1092 -41.41 -30.91 39.15
N ARG A 1093 -41.87 -29.92 39.92
CA ARG A 1093 -43.17 -29.27 39.71
C ARG A 1093 -43.00 -27.76 39.67
N ARG A 1094 -43.86 -27.10 38.89
CA ARG A 1094 -43.91 -25.64 38.80
C ARG A 1094 -45.29 -25.15 39.21
N PHE A 1095 -45.34 -24.24 40.17
CA PHE A 1095 -46.58 -23.61 40.63
C PHE A 1095 -46.36 -22.11 40.87
N LYS A 1096 -47.24 -21.27 40.31
CA LYS A 1096 -47.21 -19.79 40.44
C LYS A 1096 -45.79 -19.22 40.42
N ASN A 1097 -45.05 -19.56 39.37
CA ASN A 1097 -43.73 -19.00 39.08
C ASN A 1097 -42.58 -19.50 39.96
N ARG A 1098 -42.85 -20.46 40.86
CA ARG A 1098 -41.83 -21.14 41.65
C ARG A 1098 -41.66 -22.57 41.18
N ILE A 1099 -40.41 -23.02 41.14
CA ILE A 1099 -40.05 -24.41 40.85
C ILE A 1099 -39.81 -25.09 42.20
N SER A 1100 -40.58 -26.13 42.48
CA SER A 1100 -40.36 -27.01 43.62
C SER A 1100 -39.76 -28.33 43.14
N MET A 1101 -38.80 -28.82 43.93
CA MET A 1101 -38.12 -30.09 43.73
C MET A 1101 -38.40 -30.96 44.94
N MET A 1102 -38.82 -32.19 44.69
CA MET A 1102 -39.04 -33.18 45.74
C MET A 1102 -38.10 -34.34 45.51
N HIS A 1103 -37.26 -34.65 46.50
CA HIS A 1103 -36.52 -35.90 46.50
C HIS A 1103 -37.51 -37.03 46.73
N ILE A 1104 -37.53 -38.02 45.83
CA ILE A 1104 -38.41 -39.18 45.96
C ILE A 1104 -37.61 -40.27 46.66
N ASP A 1105 -38.03 -40.66 47.86
CA ASP A 1105 -37.49 -41.86 48.50
C ASP A 1105 -37.92 -43.07 47.67
N LYS A 1106 -36.94 -43.77 47.11
CA LYS A 1106 -37.16 -44.94 46.26
C LYS A 1106 -37.85 -46.07 47.04
N GLY A 1107 -37.55 -46.23 48.33
CA GLY A 1107 -38.14 -47.26 49.18
C GLY A 1107 -39.65 -47.04 49.35
N ASP A 1108 -40.03 -45.83 49.75
CA ASP A 1108 -41.43 -45.49 50.03
C ASP A 1108 -42.26 -45.36 48.75
N TYR A 1109 -41.65 -44.86 47.66
CA TYR A 1109 -42.34 -44.78 46.36
C TYR A 1109 -42.56 -46.14 45.71
N LEU A 1110 -41.64 -47.10 45.89
CA LEU A 1110 -41.85 -48.48 45.44
C LEU A 1110 -42.96 -49.17 46.25
N LYS A 1111 -43.01 -48.99 47.58
CA LYS A 1111 -44.09 -49.48 48.43
C LYS A 1111 -45.45 -48.87 48.06
N MET A 1112 -45.49 -47.57 47.78
CA MET A 1112 -46.70 -46.86 47.31
C MET A 1112 -47.18 -47.39 45.94
N LEU A 1113 -46.27 -47.75 45.04
CA LEU A 1113 -46.61 -48.39 43.75
C LEU A 1113 -47.08 -49.85 43.91
N GLU A 1114 -46.61 -50.53 44.96
CA GLU A 1114 -46.99 -51.90 45.32
C GLU A 1114 -48.32 -51.94 46.11
N GLY A 1115 -48.83 -50.80 46.56
CA GLY A 1115 -50.15 -50.65 47.18
C GLY A 1115 -50.19 -50.89 48.70
N GLU A 1116 -49.05 -50.72 49.39
CA GLU A 1116 -49.02 -50.70 50.86
C GLU A 1116 -49.43 -49.31 51.37
N ASP A 1117 -50.63 -49.19 51.95
CA ASP A 1117 -51.10 -47.96 52.60
C ASP A 1117 -50.27 -47.66 53.87
N GLU A 1118 -49.77 -46.43 54.01
CA GLU A 1118 -49.31 -45.92 55.30
C GLU A 1118 -50.53 -45.60 56.17
N GLU A 1119 -50.81 -46.44 57.17
CA GLU A 1119 -51.55 -46.03 58.36
C GLU A 1119 -50.69 -45.02 59.14
N GLU A 1120 -50.96 -43.72 58.98
CA GLU A 1120 -50.99 -42.71 60.07
C GLU A 1120 -51.68 -41.40 59.65
#